data_AF-A0A0P7X9Q5-F1
#
_entry.id   AF-A0A0P7X9Q5-F1
#
_cell.length_a   1.000
_cell.length_b   1.000
_cell.length_c   1.000
_cell.angle_alpha   90.00
_cell.angle_beta   90.00
_cell.angle_gamma   90.00
#
_symmetry.space_group_name_H-M   'P 1'
#
loop_
_entity.id
_entity.type
_entity.pdbx_description
1 polymer ?
#
loop_
_entity_poly.entity_id
_entity_poly.type
_entity_poly.pdbx_seq_one_letter_code
_entity_poly.pdbx_strand_id
1 'polypeptide(L)'
;AKRGRKIEHPSCYPAVVRKELRRSTMAQCVQSVQEFIQDSFVPMVAVLCSEDADRVTRKNNLNFSELLRPFCRLTSEGLSRFSLVVAFVSVAFIDIASSLSSWPPPPGIETEGSEAEPSRAGPAAVPPSALHNKRRAEQVVDEAARLRAPSAAGRGLDPRREEERVPDLEPLCVGPVSAFLCICTGHLRDPSNQIQVVKNLKICVSNIVTEPPQQVVTRRLLSEVVSASQPAESSVANVITAGDYDLNISATTPWFETYRETFLQSMPASDHEFLNHCLACMLVATSHENAPVEQFQKLSQEQHRIQHGSECTYPKWFIPNTLKYYVLLHDVGEGEEQRAESIYEDMKQRYGTQGCYLLKINSRTSVQSSNEQIPDPWSQYLHKSNFQNQEMYDESLTGIVNNMSVENSINAPEADGLDLPAKDAPCKTCNDHPLRLDQTSAHMDGIDALRAPVSDGKKVPSASSTHGACLTLNDHDRIRQFIQEFTFRGLLPHIEKNIRQLNDQLVSRKGLSRSLFSATKKWFGGGKVPEKSISELKNTSGLLYPPEAPELQIRKMADLCFLVQHYDLAYSCYHTAKKDFLNDQAMLYAAGALEMAAVSAFLQPGAPRPYPAHYMDTAIQTYRDVCKNMVLAERCALLSAEILKSQAKYSEAATLLIKMTSEDSDLRSALLLEQAAHCFINTRSPMVRKFAFHMILAGHRFSKAGQKRHALRCYCQAMQVYRGKGWSLAEDHINFIIGRQSFTLRQPENAVSAFRHILLNDSKQAASQQGAFLREYLYVYKVRRFCYFYMGEDYSP
;
A
#
# COMPACT_ATOMS: atom_id res chain seq x y z
N ALA A 1 41.58 17.31 55.23
CA ALA A 1 40.84 16.04 55.36
C ALA A 1 39.81 16.12 56.49
N LYS A 2 38.54 16.42 56.14
CA LYS A 2 37.29 16.03 56.82
C LYS A 2 36.10 16.66 56.09
N ARG A 3 35.10 15.81 55.81
CA ARG A 3 33.67 16.07 55.53
C ARG A 3 33.26 16.70 54.17
N GLY A 4 32.67 15.83 53.34
CA GLY A 4 31.23 15.90 53.04
C GLY A 4 30.81 16.60 51.75
N ARG A 5 30.56 15.82 50.69
CA ARG A 5 29.56 16.17 49.66
C ARG A 5 28.66 14.97 49.38
N LYS A 6 27.40 15.10 49.78
CA LYS A 6 26.27 14.37 49.18
C LYS A 6 26.22 14.74 47.70
N ILE A 7 26.14 13.73 46.82
CA ILE A 7 25.73 13.92 45.44
C ILE A 7 24.27 13.46 45.41
N GLU A 8 23.36 14.43 45.30
CA GLU A 8 21.94 14.20 45.06
C GLU A 8 21.73 13.87 43.57
N HIS A 9 20.88 12.87 43.31
CA HIS A 9 20.43 12.46 41.97
C HIS A 9 19.63 13.59 41.28
N PRO A 10 19.83 13.86 39.98
CA PRO A 10 18.89 14.64 39.21
C PRO A 10 17.81 13.72 38.62
N SER A 11 16.77 13.46 39.42
CA SER A 11 15.44 13.10 38.95
C SER A 11 14.75 14.39 38.50
N CYS A 12 14.64 14.62 37.19
CA CYS A 12 13.56 15.38 36.52
C CYS A 12 13.95 15.69 35.07
N TYR A 13 13.51 14.85 34.12
CA TYR A 13 13.35 15.30 32.73
C TYR A 13 11.87 15.69 32.52
N PRO A 14 11.58 16.90 32.02
CA PRO A 14 10.21 17.35 31.85
C PRO A 14 9.45 16.51 30.82
N ALA A 15 8.15 16.28 31.06
CA ALA A 15 7.27 15.43 30.25
C ALA A 15 7.20 15.82 28.76
N VAL A 16 7.61 17.04 28.42
CA VAL A 16 7.73 17.55 27.05
C VAL A 16 8.84 16.83 26.29
N VAL A 17 10.00 16.57 26.92
CA VAL A 17 11.13 15.87 26.28
C VAL A 17 10.79 14.41 25.98
N ARG A 18 9.98 13.73 26.81
CA ARG A 18 9.48 12.38 26.48
C ARG A 18 8.51 12.37 25.29
N LYS A 19 7.79 13.48 25.06
CA LYS A 19 6.85 13.65 23.94
C LYS A 19 7.61 13.96 22.65
N GLU A 20 8.68 14.76 22.74
CA GLU A 20 9.62 15.03 21.64
C GLU A 20 10.49 13.82 21.28
N LEU A 21 10.95 13.02 22.26
CA LEU A 21 11.74 11.81 21.99
C LEU A 21 10.88 10.72 21.33
N ARG A 22 9.61 10.54 21.74
CA ARG A 22 8.66 9.64 21.06
C ARG A 22 8.32 10.08 19.63
N ARG A 23 8.44 11.37 19.33
CA ARG A 23 8.33 11.89 17.96
C ARG A 23 9.64 11.77 17.17
N SER A 24 10.79 11.82 17.84
CA SER A 24 12.11 11.85 17.19
C SER A 24 12.72 10.47 16.93
N THR A 25 12.27 9.39 17.58
CA THR A 25 12.62 8.01 17.17
C THR A 25 11.77 7.45 16.02
N MET A 26 10.97 8.30 15.35
CA MET A 26 10.21 8.00 14.13
C MET A 26 10.67 8.89 12.96
N ALA A 27 11.99 9.11 12.82
CA ALA A 27 12.59 9.84 11.70
C ALA A 27 13.04 8.92 10.54
N GLN A 28 12.32 7.83 10.30
CA GLN A 28 12.09 7.30 8.96
C GLN A 28 10.71 7.83 8.56
N CYS A 29 10.50 8.26 7.32
CA CYS A 29 9.21 8.81 6.87
C CYS A 29 8.06 7.83 7.17
N VAL A 30 7.42 7.96 8.35
CA VAL A 30 6.32 7.10 8.76
C VAL A 30 5.11 7.59 7.99
N GLN A 31 4.70 6.82 6.98
CA GLN A 31 3.44 7.04 6.28
C GLN A 31 2.33 7.31 7.29
N SER A 32 1.62 8.42 7.13
CA SER A 32 0.51 8.75 8.02
C SER A 32 -0.62 7.72 7.88
N VAL A 33 -1.46 7.53 8.90
CA VAL A 33 -2.61 6.60 8.79
C VAL A 33 -3.57 7.02 7.67
N GLN A 34 -3.71 8.32 7.42
CA GLN A 34 -4.46 8.83 6.28
C GLN A 34 -3.87 8.36 4.95
N GLU A 35 -2.55 8.52 4.75
CA GLU A 35 -1.88 8.05 3.55
C GLU A 35 -1.91 6.52 3.41
N PHE A 36 -1.80 5.78 4.52
CA PHE A 36 -1.94 4.32 4.51
C PHE A 36 -3.33 3.90 3.99
N ILE A 37 -4.39 4.53 4.48
CA ILE A 37 -5.75 4.23 4.04
C ILE A 37 -5.92 4.62 2.56
N GLN A 38 -5.44 5.80 2.16
CA GLN A 38 -5.47 6.25 0.75
C GLN A 38 -4.72 5.28 -0.18
N ASP A 39 -3.56 4.78 0.25
CA ASP A 39 -2.76 3.83 -0.53
C ASP A 39 -3.37 2.43 -0.59
N SER A 40 -4.30 2.11 0.32
CA SER A 40 -5.04 0.85 0.36
C SER A 40 -6.22 0.84 -0.61
N PHE A 41 -6.70 2.02 -1.01
CA PHE A 41 -7.88 2.18 -1.87
C PHE A 41 -7.55 3.17 -3.00
N VAL A 42 -7.10 2.64 -4.12
CA VAL A 42 -6.61 3.42 -5.27
C VAL A 42 -7.44 3.11 -6.52
N PRO A 43 -7.71 4.12 -7.38
CA PRO A 43 -8.30 3.92 -8.69
C PRO A 43 -7.56 2.83 -9.50
N MET A 44 -8.29 1.78 -9.89
CA MET A 44 -7.75 0.68 -10.70
C MET A 44 -7.85 0.99 -12.20
N VAL A 45 -6.73 0.82 -12.90
CA VAL A 45 -6.60 1.04 -14.35
C VAL A 45 -6.02 -0.21 -15.00
N ALA A 46 -6.79 -0.80 -15.90
CA ALA A 46 -6.38 -1.95 -16.69
C ALA A 46 -5.45 -1.54 -17.84
N VAL A 47 -4.58 -2.46 -18.29
CA VAL A 47 -3.73 -2.27 -19.47
C VAL A 47 -3.91 -3.46 -20.43
N LEU A 48 -4.11 -3.16 -21.70
CA LEU A 48 -3.94 -4.09 -22.82
C LEU A 48 -2.88 -3.56 -23.77
N CYS A 49 -1.84 -4.35 -24.01
CA CYS A 49 -0.76 -4.04 -24.94
C CYS A 49 -0.89 -4.87 -26.21
N SER A 50 -0.46 -4.31 -27.34
CA SER A 50 -0.05 -5.10 -28.48
C SER A 50 1.25 -5.85 -28.18
N GLU A 51 1.47 -6.97 -28.88
CA GLU A 51 2.70 -7.74 -28.75
C GLU A 51 3.94 -6.87 -29.05
N ASP A 52 3.85 -6.03 -30.07
CA ASP A 52 4.92 -5.11 -30.48
C ASP A 52 5.22 -4.07 -29.41
N ALA A 53 4.19 -3.50 -28.76
CA ALA A 53 4.37 -2.56 -27.66
C ALA A 53 5.04 -3.23 -26.44
N ASP A 54 4.64 -4.46 -26.11
CA ASP A 54 5.29 -5.25 -25.05
C ASP A 54 6.77 -5.52 -25.39
N ARG A 55 7.10 -5.83 -26.65
CA ARG A 55 8.51 -5.99 -27.07
C ARG A 55 9.33 -4.72 -26.88
N VAL A 56 8.74 -3.54 -27.14
CA VAL A 56 9.41 -2.24 -26.92
C VAL A 56 9.70 -2.00 -25.42
N THR A 57 8.75 -2.29 -24.52
CA THR A 57 8.99 -2.12 -23.07
C THR A 57 9.94 -3.18 -22.52
N ARG A 58 9.87 -4.43 -23.02
CA ARG A 58 10.72 -5.56 -22.60
C ARG A 58 12.21 -5.31 -22.77
N LYS A 59 12.63 -4.40 -23.66
CA LYS A 59 14.03 -3.92 -23.74
C LYS A 59 14.57 -3.41 -22.40
N ASN A 60 13.69 -2.95 -21.51
CA ASN A 60 14.01 -2.47 -20.17
C ASN A 60 13.85 -3.51 -19.07
N ASN A 61 13.64 -4.80 -19.40
CA ASN A 61 13.27 -5.86 -18.46
C ASN A 61 11.97 -5.57 -17.67
N LEU A 62 11.02 -4.88 -18.31
CA LEU A 62 9.74 -4.46 -17.72
C LEU A 62 8.62 -4.66 -18.74
N ASN A 63 7.44 -5.08 -18.30
CA ASN A 63 6.22 -4.89 -19.10
C ASN A 63 5.69 -3.45 -18.96
N PHE A 64 4.70 -3.05 -19.75
CA PHE A 64 4.20 -1.67 -19.73
C PHE A 64 3.61 -1.24 -18.37
N SER A 65 2.84 -2.08 -17.70
CA SER A 65 2.30 -1.72 -16.38
C SER A 65 3.38 -1.61 -15.31
N GLU A 66 4.40 -2.48 -15.35
CA GLU A 66 5.58 -2.40 -14.48
C GLU A 66 6.40 -1.13 -14.74
N LEU A 67 6.58 -0.74 -16.01
CA LEU A 67 7.27 0.49 -16.41
C LEU A 67 6.67 1.73 -15.73
N LEU A 68 5.35 1.80 -15.67
CA LEU A 68 4.61 2.94 -15.11
C LEU A 68 4.59 2.97 -13.58
N ARG A 69 4.70 1.81 -12.92
CA ARG A 69 4.40 1.62 -11.49
C ARG A 69 5.07 2.63 -10.54
N PRO A 70 6.35 3.01 -10.70
CA PRO A 70 6.98 4.02 -9.83
C PRO A 70 6.43 5.44 -9.98
N PHE A 71 5.78 5.73 -11.11
CA PHE A 71 5.30 7.07 -11.46
C PHE A 71 3.80 7.25 -11.15
N CYS A 72 3.11 6.21 -10.67
CA CYS A 72 1.67 6.20 -10.41
C CYS A 72 1.22 7.02 -9.20
N ARG A 73 2.13 7.60 -8.40
CA ARG A 73 1.79 8.55 -7.33
C ARG A 73 2.02 9.98 -7.82
N LEU A 74 0.95 10.77 -7.87
CA LEU A 74 0.98 12.15 -8.34
C LEU A 74 1.41 13.10 -7.21
N THR A 75 2.71 13.21 -6.95
CA THR A 75 3.24 14.16 -5.96
C THR A 75 3.45 15.54 -6.57
N SER A 76 3.21 16.58 -5.78
CA SER A 76 3.60 17.97 -6.12
C SER A 76 5.12 18.16 -6.21
N GLU A 77 5.89 17.26 -5.60
CA GLU A 77 7.35 17.30 -5.54
C GLU A 77 8.04 16.86 -6.84
N GLY A 78 7.35 16.15 -7.74
CA GLY A 78 7.91 15.61 -8.98
C GLY A 78 8.40 16.66 -9.99
N LEU A 79 8.06 17.94 -9.80
CA LEU A 79 8.57 19.08 -10.57
C LEU A 79 9.63 19.91 -9.82
N SER A 80 9.98 19.56 -8.57
CA SER A 80 10.61 20.52 -7.64
C SER A 80 12.08 20.86 -7.87
N ARG A 81 12.78 20.18 -8.80
CA ARG A 81 14.19 20.49 -9.07
C ARG A 81 14.44 21.15 -10.41
N PHE A 82 13.81 20.68 -11.49
CA PHE A 82 13.99 21.29 -12.81
C PHE A 82 12.99 22.42 -13.09
N SER A 83 11.72 22.26 -12.72
CA SER A 83 10.70 23.26 -13.05
C SER A 83 10.77 24.48 -12.13
N LEU A 84 11.23 24.30 -10.88
CA LEU A 84 11.52 25.42 -9.98
C LEU A 84 12.69 26.25 -10.52
N VAL A 85 13.75 25.62 -11.04
CA VAL A 85 14.88 26.33 -11.66
C VAL A 85 14.42 27.07 -12.91
N VAL A 86 13.62 26.44 -13.78
CA VAL A 86 13.08 27.10 -14.98
C VAL A 86 12.11 28.23 -14.63
N ALA A 87 11.27 28.07 -13.61
CA ALA A 87 10.37 29.12 -13.13
C ALA A 87 11.15 30.27 -12.47
N PHE A 88 12.17 29.99 -11.66
CA PHE A 88 13.04 31.00 -11.06
C PHE A 88 13.84 31.76 -12.12
N VAL A 89 14.37 31.06 -13.13
CA VAL A 89 15.07 31.70 -14.27
C VAL A 89 14.11 32.54 -15.09
N SER A 90 12.87 32.10 -15.30
CA SER A 90 11.85 32.85 -16.06
C SER A 90 11.39 34.10 -15.31
N VAL A 91 11.18 34.03 -13.99
CA VAL A 91 10.82 35.17 -13.15
C VAL A 91 11.99 36.16 -13.05
N ALA A 92 13.23 35.67 -12.87
CA ALA A 92 14.43 36.51 -12.86
C ALA A 92 14.65 37.24 -14.20
N PHE A 93 14.38 36.59 -15.34
CA PHE A 93 14.47 37.24 -16.65
C PHE A 93 13.39 38.32 -16.86
N ILE A 94 12.18 38.13 -16.31
CA ILE A 94 11.10 39.13 -16.36
C ILE A 94 11.42 40.34 -15.47
N ASP A 95 11.99 40.11 -14.28
CA ASP A 95 12.41 41.19 -13.36
C ASP A 95 13.62 41.97 -13.90
N ILE A 96 14.56 41.31 -14.57
CA ILE A 96 15.71 41.98 -15.22
C ILE A 96 15.22 42.79 -16.44
N ALA A 97 14.30 42.26 -17.23
CA ALA A 97 13.74 42.96 -18.39
C ALA A 97 12.86 44.16 -17.99
N SER A 98 12.11 44.06 -16.89
CA SER A 98 11.30 45.19 -16.37
C SER A 98 12.18 46.29 -15.77
N SER A 99 13.26 45.94 -15.07
CA SER A 99 14.23 46.90 -14.52
C SER A 99 14.98 47.68 -15.61
N LEU A 100 15.37 47.01 -16.70
CA LEU A 100 16.04 47.65 -17.85
C LEU A 100 15.14 48.59 -18.66
N SER A 101 13.81 48.45 -18.56
CA SER A 101 12.85 49.34 -19.23
C SER A 101 12.57 50.65 -18.46
N SER A 102 13.14 50.81 -17.26
CA SER A 102 12.87 51.94 -16.35
C SER A 102 13.99 52.98 -16.25
N TRP A 103 15.10 52.83 -17.00
CA TRP A 103 16.17 53.82 -17.01
C TRP A 103 15.85 54.99 -17.97
N PRO A 104 15.87 56.25 -17.50
CA PRO A 104 15.75 57.40 -18.40
C PRO A 104 17.03 57.57 -19.23
N PRO A 105 16.95 58.09 -20.47
CA PRO A 105 18.12 58.32 -21.29
C PRO A 105 18.99 59.45 -20.67
N PRO A 106 20.33 59.38 -20.77
CA PRO A 106 21.19 60.43 -20.25
C PRO A 106 21.10 61.70 -21.12
N PRO A 107 21.23 62.90 -20.55
CA PRO A 107 21.21 64.14 -21.30
C PRO A 107 22.56 64.39 -22.00
N GLY A 108 22.50 64.92 -23.22
CA GLY A 108 23.66 65.19 -24.06
C GLY A 108 24.52 66.36 -23.56
N ILE A 109 25.82 66.25 -23.81
CA ILE A 109 26.79 67.36 -23.82
C ILE A 109 27.71 67.17 -25.03
N GLU A 110 27.87 68.24 -25.81
CA GLU A 110 28.67 68.38 -27.02
C GLU A 110 30.17 68.66 -26.74
N THR A 111 31.00 68.38 -27.75
CA THR A 111 32.39 68.85 -28.04
C THR A 111 33.50 68.34 -27.10
N GLU A 112 34.72 67.96 -27.50
CA GLU A 112 35.55 68.20 -28.69
C GLU A 112 36.77 67.22 -28.67
N GLY A 113 37.31 66.82 -29.84
CA GLY A 113 38.77 66.60 -30.04
C GLY A 113 39.43 65.21 -29.89
N SER A 114 39.98 64.73 -31.03
CA SER A 114 41.23 63.94 -31.20
C SER A 114 41.19 62.41 -31.32
N GLU A 115 41.37 61.96 -32.58
CA GLU A 115 42.12 60.83 -33.16
C GLU A 115 42.40 59.54 -32.34
N ALA A 116 41.85 58.40 -32.78
CA ALA A 116 42.57 57.20 -33.27
C ALA A 116 41.63 55.98 -33.50
N GLU A 117 41.71 55.33 -34.67
CA GLU A 117 41.08 54.04 -35.06
C GLU A 117 42.04 52.84 -34.78
N PRO A 118 41.68 51.54 -34.96
CA PRO A 118 40.46 50.80 -34.56
C PRO A 118 40.76 49.38 -33.97
N SER A 119 39.83 48.74 -33.24
CA SER A 119 39.85 47.26 -33.10
C SER A 119 38.48 46.63 -32.88
N ARG A 120 37.96 46.03 -33.98
CA ARG A 120 37.20 44.77 -34.12
C ARG A 120 36.49 44.17 -32.88
N ALA A 121 35.15 44.17 -32.91
CA ALA A 121 34.29 43.00 -32.64
C ALA A 121 32.83 43.33 -33.03
N GLY A 122 32.24 42.57 -33.96
CA GLY A 122 30.82 42.71 -34.36
C GLY A 122 29.87 42.02 -33.36
N PRO A 123 28.57 42.39 -33.33
CA PRO A 123 27.61 41.78 -32.41
C PRO A 123 27.18 40.39 -32.90
N ALA A 124 27.17 39.43 -31.97
CA ALA A 124 26.72 38.05 -32.20
C ALA A 124 25.21 38.00 -32.44
N ALA A 125 24.80 37.31 -33.50
CA ALA A 125 23.40 37.05 -33.81
C ALA A 125 22.77 36.07 -32.80
N VAL A 126 21.55 36.38 -32.34
CA VAL A 126 20.74 35.53 -31.46
C VAL A 126 20.23 34.31 -32.25
N PRO A 127 20.36 33.07 -31.72
CA PRO A 127 19.95 31.87 -32.44
C PRO A 127 18.42 31.78 -32.62
N PRO A 128 17.92 31.22 -33.75
CA PRO A 128 16.48 31.13 -34.06
C PRO A 128 15.62 30.40 -33.00
N SER A 129 16.23 29.49 -32.23
CA SER A 129 15.58 28.76 -31.13
C SER A 129 15.14 29.69 -29.97
N ALA A 130 15.87 30.77 -29.73
CA ALA A 130 15.53 31.75 -28.69
C ALA A 130 14.32 32.61 -29.10
N LEU A 131 14.18 32.95 -30.40
CA LEU A 131 13.01 33.65 -30.91
C LEU A 131 11.74 32.76 -30.92
N HIS A 132 11.89 31.46 -31.16
CA HIS A 132 10.79 30.51 -31.14
C HIS A 132 10.21 30.34 -29.73
N ASN A 133 11.08 30.23 -28.71
CA ASN A 133 10.68 30.13 -27.32
C ASN A 133 10.04 31.43 -26.79
N LYS A 134 10.50 32.60 -27.26
CA LYS A 134 9.89 33.89 -26.94
C LYS A 134 8.45 33.99 -27.44
N ARG A 135 8.20 33.64 -28.71
CA ARG A 135 6.84 33.67 -29.28
C ARG A 135 5.88 32.70 -28.59
N ARG A 136 6.38 31.54 -28.16
CA ARG A 136 5.58 30.53 -27.44
C ARG A 136 5.22 30.99 -26.02
N ALA A 137 6.14 31.71 -25.35
CA ALA A 137 5.87 32.32 -24.06
C ALA A 137 4.85 33.47 -24.16
N GLU A 138 4.96 34.32 -25.19
CA GLU A 138 3.99 35.40 -25.48
C GLU A 138 2.59 34.85 -25.78
N GLN A 139 2.48 33.72 -26.51
CA GLN A 139 1.21 33.06 -26.78
C GLN A 139 0.50 32.53 -25.52
N VAL A 140 1.26 31.97 -24.58
CA VAL A 140 0.72 31.43 -23.31
C VAL A 140 0.22 32.55 -22.40
N VAL A 141 0.89 33.71 -22.42
CA VAL A 141 0.47 34.90 -21.66
C VAL A 141 -0.82 35.49 -22.22
N ASP A 142 -0.94 35.58 -23.55
CA ASP A 142 -2.14 36.07 -24.23
C ASP A 142 -3.36 35.15 -24.01
N GLU A 143 -3.15 33.84 -23.96
CA GLU A 143 -4.20 32.86 -23.70
C GLU A 143 -4.67 32.89 -22.24
N ALA A 144 -3.76 33.12 -21.30
CA ALA A 144 -4.10 33.35 -19.89
C ALA A 144 -4.85 34.68 -19.66
N ALA A 145 -4.59 35.72 -20.47
CA ALA A 145 -5.31 36.99 -20.42
C ALA A 145 -6.75 36.87 -20.94
N ARG A 146 -6.99 36.03 -21.97
CA ARG A 146 -8.33 35.78 -22.53
C ARG A 146 -9.28 35.06 -21.57
N LEU A 147 -8.74 34.23 -20.66
CA LEU A 147 -9.52 33.51 -19.66
C LEU A 147 -9.98 34.38 -18.47
N ARG A 148 -9.56 35.66 -18.39
CA ARG A 148 -9.84 36.58 -17.27
C ARG A 148 -10.95 37.62 -17.50
N ALA A 149 -11.58 37.70 -18.67
CA ALA A 149 -12.60 38.73 -18.91
C ALA A 149 -14.03 38.27 -18.54
N PRO A 150 -14.73 38.93 -17.59
CA PRO A 150 -16.17 38.79 -17.44
C PRO A 150 -16.91 39.76 -18.37
N SER A 151 -17.94 39.26 -19.06
CA SER A 151 -18.89 40.07 -19.80
C SER A 151 -19.82 40.82 -18.85
N ALA A 152 -19.77 42.16 -18.84
CA ALA A 152 -20.82 42.99 -18.28
C ALA A 152 -21.03 44.27 -19.12
N ALA A 153 -22.12 44.27 -19.90
CA ALA A 153 -22.66 45.45 -20.53
C ALA A 153 -23.70 46.09 -19.60
N GLY A 154 -23.62 47.42 -19.43
CA GLY A 154 -24.81 48.26 -19.22
C GLY A 154 -25.04 48.91 -17.85
N ARG A 155 -24.87 50.24 -17.86
CA ARG A 155 -25.67 51.30 -17.19
C ARG A 155 -25.46 51.62 -15.69
N GLY A 156 -25.19 52.90 -15.46
CA GLY A 156 -25.94 53.71 -14.47
C GLY A 156 -25.14 54.19 -13.27
N LEU A 157 -24.65 55.43 -13.35
CA LEU A 157 -24.05 56.20 -12.26
C LEU A 157 -25.10 56.64 -11.22
N ASP A 158 -24.78 56.52 -9.93
CA ASP A 158 -25.17 57.49 -8.89
C ASP A 158 -24.14 57.45 -7.73
N PRO A 159 -23.50 58.56 -7.34
CA PRO A 159 -22.46 58.58 -6.31
C PRO A 159 -23.03 59.09 -4.97
N ARG A 160 -22.82 58.36 -3.87
CA ARG A 160 -22.65 58.89 -2.49
C ARG A 160 -22.66 57.76 -1.45
N ARG A 161 -21.47 57.46 -0.91
CA ARG A 161 -21.12 57.51 0.52
C ARG A 161 -19.89 56.63 0.74
N GLU A 162 -18.77 57.32 0.91
CA GLU A 162 -17.58 56.81 1.58
C GLU A 162 -17.92 56.49 3.03
N GLU A 163 -17.52 55.31 3.50
CA GLU A 163 -17.17 55.11 4.89
C GLU A 163 -16.04 54.08 4.96
N GLU A 164 -14.97 54.50 5.63
CA GLU A 164 -13.68 53.85 5.84
C GLU A 164 -13.70 52.34 6.01
N ARG A 165 -12.88 51.65 5.21
CA ARG A 165 -12.23 50.41 5.63
C ARG A 165 -10.83 50.38 5.06
N VAL A 166 -9.84 50.39 5.95
CA VAL A 166 -8.41 50.18 5.66
C VAL A 166 -8.27 48.89 4.85
N PRO A 167 -7.72 48.90 3.63
CA PRO A 167 -7.39 47.66 2.95
C PRO A 167 -6.08 47.13 3.52
N ASP A 168 -6.14 45.91 4.06
CA ASP A 168 -4.96 45.08 4.28
C ASP A 168 -4.21 44.96 2.95
N LEU A 169 -2.92 45.29 2.97
CA LEU A 169 -1.97 45.02 1.90
C LEU A 169 -1.83 43.49 1.75
N GLU A 170 -2.64 42.88 0.88
CA GLU A 170 -2.32 41.56 0.35
C GLU A 170 -1.02 41.67 -0.50
N PRO A 171 -0.06 40.75 -0.35
CA PRO A 171 1.13 40.76 -1.17
C PRO A 171 0.76 40.37 -2.61
N LEU A 172 0.88 41.32 -3.54
CA LEU A 172 0.57 41.17 -4.97
C LEU A 172 1.51 40.21 -5.75
N CYS A 173 2.28 39.37 -5.06
CA CYS A 173 3.33 38.53 -5.66
C CYS A 173 3.11 37.02 -5.41
N VAL A 174 1.86 36.53 -5.52
CA VAL A 174 1.56 35.08 -5.39
C VAL A 174 1.00 34.45 -6.69
N GLY A 175 0.78 35.27 -7.73
CA GLY A 175 0.13 34.84 -8.99
C GLY A 175 0.80 33.69 -9.75
N PRO A 176 2.12 33.70 -10.00
CA PRO A 176 2.78 32.65 -10.78
C PRO A 176 2.91 31.33 -10.02
N VAL A 177 3.19 31.39 -8.71
CA VAL A 177 3.38 30.22 -7.85
C VAL A 177 2.05 29.51 -7.60
N SER A 178 0.95 30.26 -7.42
CA SER A 178 -0.39 29.69 -7.27
C SER A 178 -0.91 29.01 -8.54
N ALA A 179 -0.54 29.52 -9.73
CA ALA A 179 -0.87 28.88 -11.01
C ALA A 179 -0.02 27.61 -11.24
N PHE A 180 1.25 27.60 -10.83
CA PHE A 180 2.13 26.43 -10.89
C PHE A 180 1.74 25.33 -9.89
N LEU A 181 1.31 25.68 -8.68
CA LEU A 181 0.79 24.72 -7.70
C LEU A 181 -0.49 24.03 -8.20
N CYS A 182 -1.29 24.73 -9.01
CA CYS A 182 -2.54 24.23 -9.60
C CYS A 182 -2.31 23.09 -10.60
N ILE A 183 -1.11 22.99 -11.22
CA ILE A 183 -0.77 21.95 -12.21
C ILE A 183 -0.53 20.59 -11.54
N CYS A 184 -0.18 20.57 -10.25
CA CYS A 184 0.18 19.34 -9.53
C CYS A 184 -0.95 18.78 -8.65
N THR A 185 -2.09 19.45 -8.60
CA THR A 185 -3.25 19.05 -7.80
C THR A 185 -4.42 18.77 -8.74
N GLY A 186 -4.98 17.57 -8.63
CA GLY A 186 -6.20 17.23 -9.36
C GLY A 186 -7.36 18.05 -8.81
N HIS A 187 -8.25 18.51 -9.69
CA HIS A 187 -9.49 19.16 -9.29
C HIS A 187 -10.66 18.42 -9.93
N LEU A 188 -11.71 18.18 -9.15
CA LEU A 188 -12.99 17.76 -9.69
C LEU A 188 -14.10 18.68 -9.20
N ARG A 189 -15.21 18.73 -9.93
CA ARG A 189 -16.44 19.40 -9.46
C ARG A 189 -17.42 18.37 -8.93
N ASP A 190 -17.90 18.60 -7.72
CA ASP A 190 -18.97 17.80 -7.15
C ASP A 190 -20.32 18.06 -7.85
N PRO A 191 -21.39 17.28 -7.56
CA PRO A 191 -22.72 17.54 -8.13
C PRO A 191 -23.32 18.91 -7.78
N SER A 192 -22.83 19.57 -6.73
CA SER A 192 -23.20 20.94 -6.35
C SER A 192 -22.34 22.00 -7.04
N ASN A 193 -21.50 21.60 -8.00
CA ASN A 193 -20.55 22.43 -8.73
C ASN A 193 -19.46 23.07 -7.85
N GLN A 194 -19.18 22.51 -6.67
CA GLN A 194 -18.07 22.92 -5.82
C GLN A 194 -16.78 22.21 -6.23
N ILE A 195 -15.67 22.93 -6.20
CA ILE A 195 -14.35 22.39 -6.55
C ILE A 195 -13.79 21.58 -5.37
N GLN A 196 -13.48 20.32 -5.61
CA GLN A 196 -12.80 19.43 -4.69
C GLN A 196 -11.35 19.24 -5.15
N VAL A 197 -10.42 19.41 -4.22
CA VAL A 197 -8.98 19.27 -4.47
C VAL A 197 -8.55 17.85 -4.13
N VAL A 198 -7.96 17.16 -5.10
CA VAL A 198 -7.35 15.83 -4.93
C VAL A 198 -5.84 15.99 -4.81
N LYS A 199 -5.26 15.51 -3.71
CA LYS A 199 -3.83 15.65 -3.42
C LYS A 199 -3.16 14.29 -3.39
N ASN A 200 -1.95 14.19 -3.93
CA ASN A 200 -1.14 12.97 -3.86
C ASN A 200 -1.88 11.72 -4.34
N LEU A 201 -2.77 11.86 -5.34
CA LEU A 201 -3.56 10.74 -5.85
C LEU A 201 -2.62 9.67 -6.38
N LYS A 202 -2.85 8.43 -5.94
CA LYS A 202 -2.16 7.25 -6.43
C LYS A 202 -3.13 6.43 -7.26
N ILE A 203 -2.72 6.01 -8.45
CA ILE A 203 -3.47 5.06 -9.27
C ILE A 203 -2.79 3.69 -9.25
N CYS A 204 -3.53 2.62 -9.47
CA CYS A 204 -2.98 1.29 -9.68
C CYS A 204 -3.13 0.93 -11.16
N VAL A 205 -2.01 0.61 -11.80
CA VAL A 205 -1.98 0.20 -13.21
C VAL A 205 -1.54 -1.25 -13.25
N SER A 206 -2.33 -2.11 -13.88
CA SER A 206 -2.04 -3.53 -13.99
C SER A 206 -2.49 -4.08 -15.34
N ASN A 207 -1.73 -5.02 -15.89
CA ASN A 207 -2.17 -5.80 -17.04
C ASN A 207 -3.51 -6.50 -16.73
N ILE A 208 -4.33 -6.69 -17.76
CA ILE A 208 -5.57 -7.45 -17.58
C ILE A 208 -5.23 -8.91 -17.28
N VAL A 209 -5.72 -9.38 -16.14
CA VAL A 209 -5.79 -10.79 -15.77
C VAL A 209 -7.26 -11.17 -15.81
N THR A 210 -7.62 -12.23 -16.54
CA THR A 210 -9.03 -12.66 -16.71
C THR A 210 -9.51 -13.64 -15.66
N GLU A 211 -8.60 -14.14 -14.83
CA GLU A 211 -8.89 -15.05 -13.73
C GLU A 211 -8.75 -14.34 -12.37
N PRO A 212 -9.67 -14.57 -11.42
CA PRO A 212 -9.52 -14.02 -10.08
C PRO A 212 -8.35 -14.68 -9.35
N PRO A 213 -7.65 -13.94 -8.47
CA PRO A 213 -6.55 -14.50 -7.70
C PRO A 213 -7.02 -15.69 -6.84
N GLN A 214 -6.37 -16.83 -7.00
CA GLN A 214 -6.69 -18.03 -6.23
C GLN A 214 -6.26 -17.87 -4.77
N GLN A 215 -7.15 -18.20 -3.83
CA GLN A 215 -6.89 -18.03 -2.39
C GLN A 215 -5.65 -18.79 -1.91
N VAL A 216 -5.33 -19.95 -2.51
CA VAL A 216 -4.15 -20.75 -2.16
C VAL A 216 -2.87 -20.00 -2.51
N VAL A 217 -2.79 -19.44 -3.72
CA VAL A 217 -1.66 -18.63 -4.20
C VAL A 217 -1.48 -17.40 -3.32
N THR A 218 -2.58 -16.69 -3.01
CA THR A 218 -2.53 -15.53 -2.10
C THR A 218 -2.02 -15.91 -0.71
N ARG A 219 -2.44 -17.05 -0.15
CA ARG A 219 -1.94 -17.50 1.17
C ARG A 219 -0.46 -17.84 1.15
N ARG A 220 0.03 -18.48 0.09
CA ARG A 220 1.47 -18.77 -0.09
C ARG A 220 2.26 -17.47 -0.18
N LEU A 221 1.84 -16.55 -1.04
CA LEU A 221 2.44 -15.23 -1.19
C LEU A 221 2.53 -14.49 0.15
N LEU A 222 1.44 -14.47 0.92
CA LEU A 222 1.42 -13.83 2.26
C LEU A 222 2.42 -14.48 3.23
N SER A 223 2.59 -15.80 3.19
CA SER A 223 3.58 -16.50 4.00
C SER A 223 5.01 -16.17 3.57
N GLU A 224 5.26 -16.11 2.26
CA GLU A 224 6.57 -15.82 1.68
C GLU A 224 7.03 -14.40 1.97
N VAL A 225 6.17 -13.40 1.79
CA VAL A 225 6.53 -12.00 2.06
C VAL A 225 6.84 -11.76 3.53
N VAL A 226 6.16 -12.46 4.44
CA VAL A 226 6.50 -12.46 5.87
C VAL A 226 7.87 -13.09 6.07
N SER A 227 8.09 -14.29 5.53
CA SER A 227 9.36 -15.04 5.66
C SER A 227 10.58 -14.24 5.16
N ALA A 228 10.41 -13.54 4.04
CA ALA A 228 11.44 -12.75 3.38
C ALA A 228 11.75 -11.44 4.12
N SER A 229 10.78 -10.91 4.88
CA SER A 229 10.93 -9.62 5.58
C SER A 229 11.66 -9.79 6.92
N GLN A 230 12.90 -9.33 7.00
CA GLN A 230 13.69 -9.32 8.24
C GLN A 230 13.94 -7.87 8.72
N PRO A 231 14.11 -7.64 10.03
CA PRO A 231 14.55 -6.35 10.53
C PRO A 231 15.94 -6.02 9.96
N ALA A 232 16.17 -4.77 9.57
CA ALA A 232 17.48 -4.33 9.09
C ALA A 232 18.56 -4.55 10.17
N GLU A 233 19.69 -5.14 9.80
CA GLU A 233 20.79 -5.52 10.72
C GLU A 233 21.35 -4.33 11.52
N SER A 234 21.18 -3.10 11.02
CA SER A 234 21.62 -1.84 11.65
C SER A 234 20.49 -1.02 12.30
N SER A 235 19.30 -1.59 12.49
CA SER A 235 18.17 -0.87 13.09
C SER A 235 18.44 -0.58 14.57
N VAL A 236 18.46 0.70 14.94
CA VAL A 236 18.59 1.13 16.34
C VAL A 236 17.32 0.72 17.07
N ALA A 237 17.42 -0.30 17.91
CA ALA A 237 16.29 -0.70 18.72
C ALA A 237 15.96 0.37 19.77
N ASN A 238 14.67 0.60 19.97
CA ASN A 238 14.20 1.54 20.97
C ASN A 238 14.25 0.87 22.34
N VAL A 239 15.04 1.42 23.26
CA VAL A 239 14.98 1.03 24.67
C VAL A 239 13.77 1.71 25.29
N ILE A 240 12.78 0.90 25.68
CA ILE A 240 11.60 1.35 26.40
C ILE A 240 11.78 0.99 27.88
N THR A 241 11.98 2.03 28.70
CA THR A 241 11.97 1.88 30.16
C THR A 241 10.56 1.96 30.70
N ALA A 242 10.12 0.92 31.40
CA ALA A 242 8.80 0.83 32.01
C ALA A 242 8.90 0.18 33.40
N GLY A 243 8.96 1.00 34.45
CA GLY A 243 9.27 0.48 35.80
C GLY A 243 10.69 -0.08 35.85
N ASP A 244 10.84 -1.31 36.36
CA ASP A 244 12.13 -2.01 36.47
C ASP A 244 12.52 -2.81 35.21
N TYR A 245 11.91 -2.47 34.07
CA TYR A 245 12.13 -3.13 32.78
C TYR A 245 12.77 -2.16 31.80
N ASP A 246 13.91 -2.56 31.22
CA ASP A 246 14.52 -1.91 30.07
C ASP A 246 14.40 -2.85 28.87
N LEU A 247 13.42 -2.58 28.01
CA LEU A 247 13.07 -3.47 26.89
C LEU A 247 13.64 -2.92 25.59
N ASN A 248 14.45 -3.73 24.93
CA ASN A 248 14.93 -3.50 23.58
C ASN A 248 13.87 -4.01 22.59
N ILE A 249 13.06 -3.08 22.07
CA ILE A 249 11.95 -3.37 21.16
C ILE A 249 12.23 -2.74 19.80
N SER A 250 12.01 -3.51 18.74
CA SER A 250 12.08 -3.00 17.37
C SER A 250 11.07 -1.88 17.18
N ALA A 251 11.52 -0.75 16.62
CA ALA A 251 10.64 0.38 16.31
C ALA A 251 9.63 0.04 15.21
N THR A 252 9.99 -0.86 14.31
CA THR A 252 9.20 -1.22 13.12
C THR A 252 8.96 -2.73 13.06
N THR A 253 7.92 -3.11 12.33
CA THR A 253 7.56 -4.51 12.07
C THR A 253 7.40 -4.71 10.56
N PRO A 254 8.49 -4.71 9.78
CA PRO A 254 8.42 -4.72 8.31
C PRO A 254 7.68 -5.95 7.75
N TRP A 255 7.77 -7.10 8.42
CA TRP A 255 7.00 -8.29 8.03
C TRP A 255 5.48 -8.10 8.15
N PHE A 256 5.02 -7.35 9.16
CA PHE A 256 3.61 -7.02 9.30
C PHE A 256 3.16 -5.97 8.30
N GLU A 257 4.01 -4.97 8.04
CA GLU A 257 3.75 -3.93 7.02
C GLU A 257 3.61 -4.57 5.64
N THR A 258 4.58 -5.39 5.22
CA THR A 258 4.53 -6.11 3.94
C THR A 258 3.35 -7.06 3.86
N TYR A 259 3.04 -7.80 4.94
CA TYR A 259 1.84 -8.65 5.00
C TYR A 259 0.56 -7.84 4.78
N ARG A 260 0.39 -6.74 5.53
CA ARG A 260 -0.79 -5.88 5.48
C ARG A 260 -0.98 -5.27 4.09
N GLU A 261 0.08 -4.73 3.50
CA GLU A 261 0.05 -4.18 2.14
C GLU A 261 -0.30 -5.25 1.10
N THR A 262 0.36 -6.40 1.16
CA THR A 262 0.13 -7.51 0.21
C THR A 262 -1.28 -8.07 0.35
N PHE A 263 -1.76 -8.20 1.59
CA PHE A 263 -3.12 -8.64 1.89
C PHE A 263 -4.15 -7.71 1.25
N LEU A 264 -4.07 -6.41 1.50
CA LEU A 264 -5.01 -5.42 0.97
C LEU A 264 -4.96 -5.35 -0.57
N GLN A 265 -3.77 -5.42 -1.17
CA GLN A 265 -3.60 -5.42 -2.63
C GLN A 265 -4.12 -6.70 -3.30
N SER A 266 -4.13 -7.83 -2.58
CA SER A 266 -4.60 -9.12 -3.11
C SER A 266 -6.12 -9.32 -3.04
N MET A 267 -6.86 -8.39 -2.44
CA MET A 267 -8.29 -8.54 -2.22
C MET A 267 -9.08 -8.52 -3.53
N PRO A 268 -9.88 -9.56 -3.83
CA PRO A 268 -10.66 -9.61 -5.05
C PRO A 268 -11.81 -8.61 -5.05
N ALA A 269 -12.19 -8.12 -6.23
CA ALA A 269 -13.39 -7.31 -6.39
C ALA A 269 -14.67 -8.11 -6.05
N SER A 270 -15.61 -7.48 -5.37
CA SER A 270 -16.87 -8.10 -4.88
C SER A 270 -18.09 -7.33 -5.38
N ASP A 271 -19.28 -7.93 -5.44
CA ASP A 271 -20.48 -7.24 -5.98
C ASP A 271 -21.13 -6.22 -5.03
N HIS A 272 -20.80 -6.30 -3.74
CA HIS A 272 -21.37 -5.42 -2.71
C HIS A 272 -20.60 -4.11 -2.53
N GLU A 273 -19.43 -3.96 -3.14
CA GLU A 273 -18.58 -2.77 -3.07
C GLU A 273 -17.78 -2.57 -4.35
N PHE A 274 -17.47 -1.32 -4.70
CA PHE A 274 -16.91 -0.96 -6.00
C PHE A 274 -15.47 -0.41 -5.94
N LEU A 275 -14.81 -0.53 -4.78
CA LEU A 275 -13.48 0.03 -4.51
C LEU A 275 -12.35 -0.60 -5.37
N ASN A 276 -12.48 -1.88 -5.73
CA ASN A 276 -11.50 -2.62 -6.54
C ASN A 276 -11.96 -2.85 -8.00
N HIS A 277 -12.95 -2.08 -8.49
CA HIS A 277 -13.39 -2.17 -9.88
C HIS A 277 -12.53 -1.29 -10.79
N CYS A 278 -12.22 -1.78 -11.98
CA CYS A 278 -11.50 -1.01 -13.00
C CYS A 278 -12.34 0.19 -13.46
N LEU A 279 -11.73 1.38 -13.38
CA LEU A 279 -12.34 2.66 -13.81
C LEU A 279 -11.96 3.04 -15.24
N ALA A 280 -10.84 2.51 -15.74
CA ALA A 280 -10.32 2.80 -17.07
C ALA A 280 -9.50 1.64 -17.62
N CYS A 281 -9.29 1.64 -18.93
CA CYS A 281 -8.38 0.74 -19.64
C CYS A 281 -7.45 1.56 -20.55
N MET A 282 -6.15 1.39 -20.38
CA MET A 282 -5.13 1.86 -21.32
C MET A 282 -4.97 0.82 -22.43
N LEU A 283 -5.13 1.25 -23.67
CA LEU A 283 -4.87 0.45 -24.86
C LEU A 283 -3.56 0.94 -25.45
N VAL A 284 -2.55 0.07 -25.56
CA VAL A 284 -1.18 0.44 -25.90
C VAL A 284 -0.77 -0.25 -27.19
N ALA A 285 -0.39 0.54 -28.20
CA ALA A 285 0.18 0.07 -29.45
C ALA A 285 1.45 0.88 -29.77
N THR A 286 2.32 0.39 -30.65
CA THR A 286 3.55 1.12 -31.00
C THR A 286 3.50 1.75 -32.38
N SER A 287 4.20 2.87 -32.56
CA SER A 287 4.40 3.54 -33.86
C SER A 287 5.10 2.65 -34.91
N HIS A 288 5.75 1.57 -34.47
CA HIS A 288 6.46 0.63 -35.35
C HIS A 288 5.53 -0.33 -36.07
N GLU A 289 4.32 -0.57 -35.55
CA GLU A 289 3.35 -1.47 -36.16
C GLU A 289 2.96 -0.98 -37.56
N ASN A 290 2.71 -1.91 -38.48
CA ASN A 290 2.30 -1.56 -39.84
C ASN A 290 0.97 -0.78 -39.86
N ALA A 291 0.03 -1.14 -38.99
CA ALA A 291 -1.28 -0.51 -38.89
C ALA A 291 -1.69 -0.26 -37.42
N PRO A 292 -1.10 0.75 -36.73
CA PRO A 292 -1.33 0.98 -35.30
C PRO A 292 -2.80 1.29 -34.97
N VAL A 293 -3.51 1.98 -35.87
CA VAL A 293 -4.93 2.31 -35.68
C VAL A 293 -5.81 1.06 -35.74
N GLU A 294 -5.53 0.11 -36.63
CA GLU A 294 -6.22 -1.18 -36.64
C GLU A 294 -5.92 -1.99 -35.38
N GLN A 295 -4.68 -1.91 -34.87
CA GLN A 295 -4.33 -2.57 -33.62
C GLN A 295 -5.11 -2.00 -32.44
N PHE A 296 -5.27 -0.67 -32.34
CA PHE A 296 -6.13 -0.07 -31.32
C PHE A 296 -7.59 -0.53 -31.44
N GLN A 297 -8.11 -0.75 -32.65
CA GLN A 297 -9.44 -1.32 -32.83
C GLN A 297 -9.52 -2.74 -32.27
N LYS A 298 -8.51 -3.59 -32.54
CA LYS A 298 -8.44 -4.96 -31.99
C LYS A 298 -8.38 -4.95 -30.46
N LEU A 299 -7.51 -4.13 -29.87
CA LEU A 299 -7.39 -3.99 -28.41
C LEU A 299 -8.69 -3.48 -27.77
N SER A 300 -9.38 -2.55 -28.44
CA SER A 300 -10.66 -2.01 -27.99
C SER A 300 -11.79 -3.05 -28.06
N GLN A 301 -11.80 -3.90 -29.09
CA GLN A 301 -12.71 -5.03 -29.20
C GLN A 301 -12.43 -6.10 -28.14
N GLU A 302 -11.16 -6.40 -27.89
CA GLU A 302 -10.76 -7.35 -26.86
C GLU A 302 -11.16 -6.87 -25.46
N GLN A 303 -10.92 -5.60 -25.13
CA GLN A 303 -11.41 -5.01 -23.88
C GLN A 303 -12.94 -5.15 -23.76
N HIS A 304 -13.67 -4.88 -24.83
CA HIS A 304 -15.14 -5.01 -24.84
C HIS A 304 -15.58 -6.47 -24.64
N ARG A 305 -14.89 -7.42 -25.29
CA ARG A 305 -15.11 -8.86 -25.12
C ARG A 305 -14.86 -9.30 -23.68
N ILE A 306 -13.79 -8.84 -23.04
CA ILE A 306 -13.48 -9.15 -21.64
C ILE A 306 -14.53 -8.56 -20.70
N GLN A 307 -15.04 -7.36 -20.98
CA GLN A 307 -16.02 -6.70 -20.13
C GLN A 307 -17.44 -7.27 -20.24
N HIS A 308 -17.85 -7.68 -21.45
CA HIS A 308 -19.23 -8.09 -21.74
C HIS A 308 -19.37 -9.58 -22.10
N GLY A 309 -18.26 -10.30 -22.28
CA GLY A 309 -18.26 -11.71 -22.58
C GLY A 309 -18.70 -12.53 -21.38
N SER A 310 -19.55 -13.53 -21.60
CA SER A 310 -20.03 -14.43 -20.54
C SER A 310 -18.93 -15.29 -19.90
N GLU A 311 -17.79 -15.44 -20.56
CA GLU A 311 -16.66 -16.27 -20.13
C GLU A 311 -15.70 -15.53 -19.18
N CYS A 312 -15.68 -14.20 -19.21
CA CYS A 312 -14.76 -13.38 -18.40
C CYS A 312 -15.53 -12.71 -17.26
N THR A 313 -15.33 -13.19 -16.03
CA THR A 313 -15.94 -12.58 -14.82
C THR A 313 -14.99 -11.64 -14.08
N TYR A 314 -13.75 -11.56 -14.54
CA TYR A 314 -12.68 -10.75 -13.96
C TYR A 314 -11.82 -10.11 -15.07
N PRO A 315 -11.27 -8.89 -14.89
CA PRO A 315 -11.50 -7.99 -13.76
C PRO A 315 -12.92 -7.42 -13.78
N LYS A 316 -13.40 -6.94 -12.62
CA LYS A 316 -14.71 -6.26 -12.56
C LYS A 316 -14.58 -4.82 -13.02
N TRP A 317 -15.46 -4.40 -13.91
CA TRP A 317 -15.51 -3.04 -14.45
C TRP A 317 -16.56 -2.21 -13.72
N PHE A 318 -16.24 -0.96 -13.42
CA PHE A 318 -17.11 -0.12 -12.60
C PHE A 318 -18.41 0.27 -13.32
N ILE A 319 -18.31 0.65 -14.59
CA ILE A 319 -19.45 0.96 -15.47
C ILE A 319 -19.32 0.23 -16.81
N PRO A 320 -20.44 -0.06 -17.50
CA PRO A 320 -20.42 -0.68 -18.83
C PRO A 320 -19.61 0.10 -19.88
N ASN A 321 -19.64 1.43 -19.82
CA ASN A 321 -18.92 2.29 -20.77
C ASN A 321 -17.61 2.79 -20.15
N THR A 322 -16.66 1.87 -19.96
CA THR A 322 -15.35 2.16 -19.36
C THR A 322 -14.55 3.18 -20.19
N LEU A 323 -13.81 4.08 -19.53
CA LEU A 323 -12.84 4.95 -20.18
C LEU A 323 -11.76 4.13 -20.90
N LYS A 324 -11.69 4.25 -22.23
CA LYS A 324 -10.59 3.73 -23.05
C LYS A 324 -9.61 4.87 -23.34
N TYR A 325 -8.35 4.69 -22.97
CA TYR A 325 -7.28 5.67 -23.20
C TYR A 325 -6.20 5.10 -24.11
N TYR A 326 -5.98 5.73 -25.26
CA TYR A 326 -5.15 5.17 -26.34
C TYR A 326 -3.72 5.71 -26.25
N VAL A 327 -2.74 4.84 -26.02
CA VAL A 327 -1.34 5.20 -25.85
C VAL A 327 -0.52 4.70 -27.04
N LEU A 328 0.04 5.63 -27.81
CA LEU A 328 0.99 5.33 -28.88
C LEU A 328 2.40 5.35 -28.29
N LEU A 329 3.03 4.18 -28.22
CA LEU A 329 4.40 4.03 -27.74
C LEU A 329 5.38 4.21 -28.89
N HIS A 330 6.34 5.13 -28.72
CA HIS A 330 7.38 5.38 -29.70
C HIS A 330 8.76 5.11 -29.09
N ASP A 331 9.48 4.15 -29.67
CA ASP A 331 10.89 3.91 -29.36
C ASP A 331 11.74 4.93 -30.15
N VAL A 332 12.37 5.86 -29.41
CA VAL A 332 13.17 6.95 -29.99
C VAL A 332 14.48 6.43 -30.61
N GLY A 333 14.98 5.28 -30.15
CA GLY A 333 16.24 4.72 -30.63
C GLY A 333 16.13 4.02 -31.99
N GLU A 334 14.93 3.57 -32.36
CA GLU A 334 14.71 2.74 -33.57
C GLU A 334 13.68 3.32 -34.56
N GLY A 335 12.84 4.26 -34.13
CA GLY A 335 11.68 4.72 -34.90
C GLY A 335 11.83 6.06 -35.60
N GLU A 336 11.05 6.24 -36.67
CA GLU A 336 10.88 7.55 -37.33
C GLU A 336 9.89 8.43 -36.56
N GLU A 337 10.38 9.54 -36.00
CA GLU A 337 9.57 10.47 -35.19
C GLU A 337 8.42 11.10 -35.99
N GLN A 338 8.65 11.48 -37.25
CA GLN A 338 7.63 12.09 -38.11
C GLN A 338 6.45 11.14 -38.35
N ARG A 339 6.71 9.85 -38.51
CA ARG A 339 5.68 8.82 -38.65
C ARG A 339 4.85 8.73 -37.37
N ALA A 340 5.49 8.68 -36.20
CA ALA A 340 4.80 8.63 -34.91
C ALA A 340 3.91 9.86 -34.67
N GLU A 341 4.38 11.05 -35.03
CA GLU A 341 3.61 12.29 -34.93
C GLU A 341 2.41 12.28 -35.88
N SER A 342 2.58 11.85 -37.13
CA SER A 342 1.47 11.71 -38.08
C SER A 342 0.40 10.73 -37.61
N ILE A 343 0.80 9.57 -37.05
CA ILE A 343 -0.16 8.60 -36.49
C ILE A 343 -0.87 9.21 -35.28
N TYR A 344 -0.16 9.94 -34.43
CA TYR A 344 -0.75 10.59 -33.27
C TYR A 344 -1.76 11.68 -33.66
N GLU A 345 -1.52 12.45 -34.71
CA GLU A 345 -2.51 13.38 -35.25
C GLU A 345 -3.78 12.66 -35.73
N ASP A 346 -3.67 11.53 -36.44
CA ASP A 346 -4.82 10.70 -36.82
C ASP A 346 -5.57 10.17 -35.59
N MET A 347 -4.85 9.69 -34.57
CA MET A 347 -5.46 9.25 -33.31
C MET A 347 -6.24 10.36 -32.61
N LYS A 348 -5.72 11.60 -32.59
CA LYS A 348 -6.43 12.75 -32.01
C LYS A 348 -7.72 13.07 -32.75
N GLN A 349 -7.74 12.89 -34.07
CA GLN A 349 -8.96 13.07 -34.87
C GLN A 349 -10.00 11.98 -34.59
N ARG A 350 -9.57 10.72 -34.39
CA ARG A 350 -10.49 9.59 -34.19
C ARG A 350 -10.99 9.43 -32.75
N TYR A 351 -10.11 9.59 -31.78
CA TYR A 351 -10.37 9.29 -30.36
C TYR A 351 -10.49 10.54 -29.50
N GLY A 352 -10.22 11.72 -30.07
CA GLY A 352 -10.19 12.99 -29.37
C GLY A 352 -8.83 13.28 -28.71
N THR A 353 -8.52 14.56 -28.57
CA THR A 353 -7.25 15.04 -28.01
C THR A 353 -7.02 14.65 -26.55
N GLN A 354 -8.10 14.49 -25.79
CA GLN A 354 -8.06 14.11 -24.37
C GLN A 354 -8.09 12.58 -24.16
N GLY A 355 -8.31 11.81 -25.22
CA GLY A 355 -8.42 10.35 -25.18
C GLY A 355 -7.16 9.59 -25.60
N CYS A 356 -6.09 10.30 -25.98
CA CYS A 356 -4.88 9.66 -26.48
C CYS A 356 -3.58 10.39 -26.11
N TYR A 357 -2.48 9.64 -26.06
CA TYR A 357 -1.15 10.17 -25.74
C TYR A 357 -0.05 9.50 -26.57
N LEU A 358 0.95 10.28 -26.99
CA LEU A 358 2.19 9.78 -27.61
C LEU A 358 3.30 9.72 -26.56
N LEU A 359 3.66 8.51 -26.14
CA LEU A 359 4.71 8.27 -25.16
C LEU A 359 6.03 7.90 -25.87
N LYS A 360 7.00 8.82 -25.84
CA LYS A 360 8.34 8.63 -26.42
C LYS A 360 9.28 8.07 -25.32
N ILE A 361 9.85 6.88 -25.53
CA ILE A 361 10.77 6.20 -24.58
C ILE A 361 12.00 5.64 -25.30
N ASN A 362 12.90 5.03 -24.54
CA ASN A 362 14.11 4.36 -25.02
C ASN A 362 15.08 5.34 -25.74
N SER A 363 15.33 6.50 -25.13
CA SER A 363 16.19 7.53 -25.74
C SER A 363 17.70 7.26 -25.62
N ARG A 364 18.14 6.11 -25.07
CA ARG A 364 19.56 5.73 -24.99
C ARG A 364 20.05 5.06 -26.27
N THR A 365 21.15 5.57 -26.85
CA THR A 365 21.67 5.19 -28.18
C THR A 365 22.89 4.25 -28.21
N SER A 366 23.21 3.54 -27.11
CA SER A 366 24.24 2.48 -26.98
C SER A 366 25.69 2.87 -26.52
N VAL A 367 26.07 2.20 -25.40
CA VAL A 367 27.33 1.88 -24.66
C VAL A 367 28.47 2.87 -24.37
N GLN A 368 28.69 4.01 -25.03
CA GLN A 368 29.88 4.85 -24.72
C GLN A 368 29.60 6.19 -24.06
N SER A 369 29.23 6.18 -22.78
CA SER A 369 29.54 7.26 -21.82
C SER A 369 29.19 6.86 -20.38
N SER A 370 30.22 6.41 -19.65
CA SER A 370 30.47 6.59 -18.21
C SER A 370 29.31 6.88 -17.23
N ASN A 371 29.22 6.04 -16.20
CA ASN A 371 28.96 6.38 -14.79
C ASN A 371 27.69 7.13 -14.36
N GLU A 372 26.69 7.33 -15.22
CA GLU A 372 25.36 7.73 -14.71
C GLU A 372 24.63 6.53 -14.11
N GLN A 373 24.88 6.27 -12.82
CA GLN A 373 24.01 5.43 -12.00
C GLN A 373 22.66 6.14 -11.83
N ILE A 374 21.77 5.93 -12.79
CA ILE A 374 20.35 6.28 -12.64
C ILE A 374 19.80 5.35 -11.55
N PRO A 375 19.15 5.87 -10.49
CA PRO A 375 18.50 5.02 -9.49
C PRO A 375 17.53 4.06 -10.17
N ASP A 376 17.43 2.82 -9.69
CA ASP A 376 16.42 1.85 -10.13
C ASP A 376 15.14 2.03 -9.29
N PRO A 377 14.16 2.85 -9.73
CA PRO A 377 12.93 3.05 -8.98
C PRO A 377 12.02 1.82 -8.98
N TRP A 378 12.26 0.81 -9.82
CA TRP A 378 11.42 -0.38 -9.96
C TRP A 378 11.76 -1.46 -8.95
N SER A 379 13.01 -1.55 -8.51
CA SER A 379 13.50 -2.53 -7.52
C SER A 379 12.55 -2.72 -6.32
N GLN A 380 12.06 -1.61 -5.74
CA GLN A 380 11.12 -1.62 -4.60
C GLN A 380 9.73 -2.23 -4.91
N TYR A 381 9.33 -2.30 -6.18
CA TYR A 381 8.02 -2.79 -6.61
C TYR A 381 8.08 -4.21 -7.19
N LEU A 382 9.19 -4.59 -7.82
CA LEU A 382 9.30 -5.85 -8.57
C LEU A 382 9.62 -7.07 -7.71
N HIS A 383 10.26 -6.86 -6.55
CA HIS A 383 10.38 -7.94 -5.55
C HIS A 383 9.02 -8.49 -5.13
N LYS A 384 7.92 -7.74 -5.31
CA LYS A 384 6.54 -8.19 -5.02
C LYS A 384 5.88 -8.95 -6.20
N SER A 385 6.32 -8.77 -7.45
CA SER A 385 5.68 -9.35 -8.64
C SER A 385 6.39 -10.60 -9.20
N ASN A 386 7.69 -10.80 -8.94
CA ASN A 386 8.40 -12.00 -9.41
C ASN A 386 7.85 -13.31 -8.85
N PHE A 387 7.15 -13.28 -7.71
CA PHE A 387 6.54 -14.48 -7.11
C PHE A 387 5.25 -14.94 -7.80
N GLN A 388 4.58 -14.08 -8.60
CA GLN A 388 3.37 -14.46 -9.35
C GLN A 388 3.69 -15.16 -10.68
N ASN A 389 4.87 -14.91 -11.27
CA ASN A 389 5.22 -15.40 -12.60
C ASN A 389 6.13 -16.65 -12.61
N GLN A 390 6.60 -17.11 -11.44
CA GLN A 390 7.59 -18.20 -11.35
C GLN A 390 6.97 -19.60 -11.17
N GLU A 391 5.65 -19.73 -11.01
CA GLU A 391 4.96 -21.02 -10.77
C GLU A 391 4.45 -21.71 -12.06
N MET A 392 5.30 -21.89 -13.07
CA MET A 392 4.94 -22.77 -14.21
C MET A 392 5.98 -23.85 -14.57
N TYR A 393 7.15 -23.86 -13.92
CA TYR A 393 8.19 -24.86 -14.17
C TYR A 393 9.09 -25.09 -12.95
N ASP A 394 8.57 -25.59 -11.82
CA ASP A 394 9.42 -26.35 -10.87
C ASP A 394 8.59 -27.18 -9.89
N GLU A 395 8.04 -28.30 -10.35
CA GLU A 395 7.47 -29.33 -9.47
C GLU A 395 8.26 -30.63 -9.62
N SER A 396 9.52 -30.61 -9.21
CA SER A 396 10.20 -31.82 -8.74
C SER A 396 11.47 -31.46 -8.00
N LEU A 397 11.57 -31.91 -6.74
CA LEU A 397 12.77 -32.07 -5.88
C LEU A 397 12.64 -31.39 -4.50
N THR A 398 11.81 -31.95 -3.62
CA THR A 398 12.10 -31.92 -2.18
C THR A 398 12.09 -33.34 -1.63
N GLY A 399 13.29 -33.92 -1.51
CA GLY A 399 13.53 -35.22 -0.90
C GLY A 399 13.37 -35.19 0.62
N ILE A 400 12.52 -36.10 1.09
CA ILE A 400 12.47 -36.83 2.36
C ILE A 400 13.62 -36.52 3.34
N VAL A 401 13.29 -35.85 4.45
CA VAL A 401 13.94 -36.07 5.75
C VAL A 401 12.84 -36.28 6.78
N ASN A 402 12.75 -37.50 7.31
CA ASN A 402 11.81 -37.91 8.35
C ASN A 402 11.97 -37.04 9.60
N ASN A 403 10.92 -36.33 10.01
CA ASN A 403 10.77 -35.77 11.34
C ASN A 403 9.71 -36.56 12.11
N MET A 404 10.16 -37.34 13.08
CA MET A 404 9.28 -37.91 14.10
C MET A 404 9.21 -36.88 15.24
N SER A 405 8.21 -36.01 15.22
CA SER A 405 7.89 -35.12 16.34
C SER A 405 6.80 -35.75 17.20
N VAL A 406 7.17 -36.19 18.39
CA VAL A 406 6.22 -36.53 19.45
C VAL A 406 5.64 -35.20 19.97
N GLU A 407 4.36 -34.97 19.72
CA GLU A 407 3.58 -33.92 20.35
C GLU A 407 3.38 -34.25 21.84
N ASN A 408 3.87 -33.40 22.73
CA ASN A 408 3.44 -33.39 24.12
C ASN A 408 2.77 -32.04 24.39
N SER A 409 1.44 -32.05 24.37
CA SER A 409 0.58 -30.97 24.82
C SER A 409 0.66 -30.86 26.34
N ILE A 410 1.13 -29.72 26.86
CA ILE A 410 1.03 -29.38 28.28
C ILE A 410 -0.18 -28.44 28.42
N ASN A 411 -1.31 -29.00 28.85
CA ASN A 411 -2.45 -28.23 29.34
C ASN A 411 -2.18 -27.80 30.80
N ALA A 412 -2.48 -26.54 31.11
CA ALA A 412 -2.52 -26.03 32.48
C ALA A 412 -3.79 -26.56 33.20
N PRO A 413 -3.76 -26.82 34.53
CA PRO A 413 -4.94 -27.31 35.23
C PRO A 413 -5.83 -26.15 35.71
N GLU A 414 -7.11 -26.20 35.35
CA GLU A 414 -8.19 -25.59 36.13
C GLU A 414 -8.79 -26.67 37.05
N ALA A 415 -9.06 -26.29 38.29
CA ALA A 415 -9.47 -27.16 39.38
C ALA A 415 -10.99 -27.31 39.49
N ASP A 416 -11.40 -28.50 39.99
CA ASP A 416 -12.66 -28.90 40.63
C ASP A 416 -13.96 -28.71 39.83
N GLY A 417 -14.86 -29.68 39.68
CA GLY A 417 -15.07 -30.97 40.33
C GLY A 417 -16.58 -31.26 40.27
N LEU A 418 -16.99 -32.50 39.98
CA LEU A 418 -18.11 -33.25 40.58
C LEU A 418 -18.50 -34.46 39.71
N ASP A 419 -18.77 -35.54 40.44
CA ASP A 419 -18.93 -36.94 40.03
C ASP A 419 -20.33 -37.34 39.53
N LEU A 420 -20.40 -38.59 38.99
CA LEU A 420 -21.52 -39.57 38.94
C LEU A 420 -22.32 -39.76 37.61
N PRO A 421 -22.86 -40.97 37.32
CA PRO A 421 -22.31 -41.84 36.28
C PRO A 421 -23.29 -42.30 35.19
N ALA A 422 -22.73 -43.05 34.24
CA ALA A 422 -23.26 -43.79 33.08
C ALA A 422 -24.73 -44.27 33.11
N LYS A 423 -25.37 -44.22 31.92
CA LYS A 423 -26.22 -45.29 31.39
C LYS A 423 -26.47 -45.19 29.87
N ASP A 424 -26.28 -46.35 29.24
CA ASP A 424 -26.97 -46.96 28.09
C ASP A 424 -26.92 -46.35 26.67
N ALA A 425 -26.38 -47.18 25.76
CA ALA A 425 -26.30 -47.07 24.29
C ALA A 425 -27.67 -47.31 23.60
N PRO A 426 -27.81 -47.52 22.26
CA PRO A 426 -26.88 -47.35 21.12
C PRO A 426 -27.50 -46.66 19.86
N CYS A 427 -26.69 -46.16 18.91
CA CYS A 427 -27.10 -46.14 17.49
C CYS A 427 -25.93 -46.18 16.47
N LYS A 428 -25.87 -47.34 15.80
CA LYS A 428 -25.46 -47.74 14.44
C LYS A 428 -24.74 -46.75 13.47
N THR A 429 -23.62 -47.29 12.94
CA THR A 429 -23.07 -47.27 11.54
C THR A 429 -22.68 -45.91 10.94
N CYS A 430 -21.48 -45.69 10.36
CA CYS A 430 -20.71 -46.56 9.46
C CYS A 430 -19.19 -46.48 9.70
N ASN A 431 -18.52 -47.64 9.56
CA ASN A 431 -17.10 -47.76 9.25
C ASN A 431 -16.88 -47.53 7.75
N ASP A 432 -15.80 -46.85 7.38
CA ASP A 432 -14.84 -47.37 6.40
C ASP A 432 -13.55 -46.53 6.46
N HIS A 433 -12.52 -47.11 7.06
CA HIS A 433 -11.18 -46.56 7.17
C HIS A 433 -10.23 -47.51 6.45
N PRO A 434 -9.73 -47.18 5.24
CA PRO A 434 -8.81 -48.04 4.54
C PRO A 434 -7.39 -47.68 4.99
N LEU A 435 -6.70 -48.62 5.64
CA LEU A 435 -5.25 -48.86 5.55
C LEU A 435 -4.92 -50.03 6.48
N ARG A 436 -5.06 -51.25 5.98
CA ARG A 436 -4.39 -52.43 6.53
C ARG A 436 -3.32 -52.88 5.55
N LEU A 437 -2.10 -52.93 6.07
CA LEU A 437 -0.88 -53.42 5.44
C LEU A 437 -0.89 -54.95 5.55
N ASP A 438 -0.78 -55.66 4.42
CA ASP A 438 -0.37 -57.07 4.42
C ASP A 438 0.89 -57.23 3.56
N GLN A 439 1.84 -57.96 4.13
CA GLN A 439 3.09 -58.36 3.51
C GLN A 439 2.85 -59.60 2.64
N THR A 440 3.21 -59.55 1.36
CA THR A 440 3.69 -60.73 0.62
C THR A 440 4.76 -60.33 -0.39
N SER A 441 5.82 -61.13 -0.39
CA SER A 441 7.00 -61.10 -1.25
C SER A 441 6.72 -61.69 -2.63
N ALA A 442 7.18 -61.06 -3.72
CA ALA A 442 7.64 -61.76 -4.94
C ALA A 442 8.35 -60.82 -5.93
N HIS A 443 9.61 -61.18 -6.21
CA HIS A 443 10.30 -61.26 -7.51
C HIS A 443 10.55 -60.05 -8.44
N MET A 444 11.84 -59.98 -8.81
CA MET A 444 12.48 -59.20 -9.88
C MET A 444 11.91 -59.48 -11.28
N ASP A 445 11.86 -58.45 -12.14
CA ASP A 445 12.52 -58.48 -13.46
C ASP A 445 12.57 -57.09 -14.16
N GLY A 446 13.76 -56.80 -14.71
CA GLY A 446 14.06 -56.08 -15.97
C GLY A 446 13.47 -54.70 -16.27
N ILE A 447 14.34 -53.72 -16.54
CA ILE A 447 14.43 -53.04 -17.85
C ILE A 447 15.71 -52.20 -17.89
N ASP A 448 16.56 -52.56 -18.85
CA ASP A 448 17.75 -51.85 -19.31
C ASP A 448 17.38 -50.72 -20.29
N ALA A 449 18.32 -49.80 -20.47
CA ALA A 449 18.43 -48.80 -21.53
C ALA A 449 17.65 -47.47 -21.39
N LEU A 450 18.38 -46.42 -20.98
CA LEU A 450 18.82 -45.34 -21.88
C LEU A 450 19.75 -44.39 -21.10
N ARG A 451 21.04 -44.40 -21.47
CA ARG A 451 22.10 -43.57 -20.90
C ARG A 451 22.49 -42.51 -21.93
N ALA A 452 22.37 -41.23 -21.57
CA ALA A 452 23.02 -40.12 -22.26
C ALA A 452 23.60 -39.14 -21.21
N PRO A 453 24.69 -38.42 -21.51
CA PRO A 453 25.71 -38.07 -20.51
C PRO A 453 25.39 -36.77 -19.77
N VAL A 454 25.72 -36.77 -18.48
CA VAL A 454 25.75 -35.58 -17.62
C VAL A 454 26.92 -34.71 -18.05
N SER A 455 26.65 -33.49 -18.53
CA SER A 455 27.66 -32.45 -18.68
C SER A 455 27.63 -31.53 -17.46
N ASP A 456 28.81 -31.35 -16.86
CA ASP A 456 29.05 -30.46 -15.72
C ASP A 456 28.77 -29.00 -16.10
N GLY A 457 27.60 -28.52 -15.73
CA GLY A 457 27.21 -27.11 -15.86
C GLY A 457 27.39 -26.39 -14.52
N LYS A 458 28.52 -25.70 -14.34
CA LYS A 458 28.69 -24.67 -13.30
C LYS A 458 27.47 -23.75 -13.28
N LYS A 459 26.76 -23.68 -12.14
CA LYS A 459 25.78 -22.62 -11.87
C LYS A 459 26.49 -21.27 -11.97
N VAL A 460 26.30 -20.57 -13.09
CA VAL A 460 26.62 -19.15 -13.20
C VAL A 460 25.59 -18.41 -12.34
N PRO A 461 26.00 -17.53 -11.41
CA PRO A 461 25.04 -16.70 -10.68
C PRO A 461 24.30 -15.81 -11.68
N SER A 462 22.97 -15.82 -11.64
CA SER A 462 22.13 -14.97 -12.48
C SER A 462 22.54 -13.51 -12.29
N ALA A 463 23.05 -12.88 -13.35
CA ALA A 463 23.31 -11.44 -13.35
C ALA A 463 22.03 -10.69 -12.95
N SER A 464 22.14 -9.75 -12.00
CA SER A 464 21.07 -8.81 -11.66
C SER A 464 20.67 -8.05 -12.93
N SER A 465 19.53 -8.37 -13.53
CA SER A 465 19.04 -7.68 -14.72
C SER A 465 18.73 -6.22 -14.36
N THR A 466 19.47 -5.28 -14.95
CA THR A 466 19.24 -3.85 -14.73
C THR A 466 17.89 -3.44 -15.36
N HIS A 467 16.96 -2.92 -14.55
CA HIS A 467 15.70 -2.38 -15.05
C HIS A 467 15.91 -1.00 -15.68
N GLY A 468 15.13 -0.67 -16.71
CA GLY A 468 15.18 0.66 -17.34
C GLY A 468 16.48 0.94 -18.11
N ALA A 469 17.20 -0.10 -18.54
CA ALA A 469 18.52 0.05 -19.16
C ALA A 469 18.55 0.96 -20.40
N CYS A 470 17.44 1.03 -21.15
CA CYS A 470 17.27 1.88 -22.34
C CYS A 470 16.73 3.28 -22.03
N LEU A 471 16.36 3.57 -20.77
CA LEU A 471 15.72 4.83 -20.38
C LEU A 471 16.74 5.87 -19.91
N THR A 472 16.48 7.11 -20.28
CA THR A 472 17.13 8.32 -19.75
C THR A 472 16.27 8.94 -18.65
N LEU A 473 16.84 9.88 -17.87
CA LEU A 473 16.03 10.69 -16.93
C LEU A 473 14.92 11.47 -17.64
N ASN A 474 15.14 11.90 -18.88
CA ASN A 474 14.12 12.55 -19.68
C ASN A 474 12.97 11.59 -20.05
N ASP A 475 13.26 10.31 -20.27
CA ASP A 475 12.22 9.29 -20.44
C ASP A 475 11.42 9.08 -19.14
N HIS A 476 12.08 9.11 -17.96
CA HIS A 476 11.37 9.08 -16.68
C HIS A 476 10.41 10.27 -16.52
N ASP A 477 10.82 11.47 -16.93
CA ASP A 477 9.98 12.66 -16.88
C ASP A 477 8.82 12.59 -17.88
N ARG A 478 9.03 12.05 -19.09
CA ARG A 478 7.96 11.77 -20.06
C ARG A 478 6.95 10.76 -19.53
N ILE A 479 7.40 9.70 -18.86
CA ILE A 479 6.51 8.72 -18.22
C ILE A 479 5.69 9.38 -17.09
N ARG A 480 6.33 10.22 -16.25
CA ARG A 480 5.63 10.98 -15.21
C ARG A 480 4.58 11.92 -15.78
N GLN A 481 4.94 12.65 -16.84
CA GLN A 481 4.03 13.57 -17.53
C GLN A 481 2.85 12.83 -18.16
N PHE A 482 3.10 11.67 -18.77
CA PHE A 482 2.04 10.80 -19.29
C PHE A 482 1.04 10.40 -18.20
N ILE A 483 1.52 9.91 -17.05
CA ILE A 483 0.65 9.49 -15.94
C ILE A 483 -0.16 10.68 -15.37
N GLN A 484 0.47 11.85 -15.27
CA GLN A 484 -0.20 13.10 -14.88
C GLN A 484 -1.30 13.48 -15.88
N GLU A 485 -1.00 13.50 -17.18
CA GLU A 485 -1.95 13.87 -18.24
C GLU A 485 -3.12 12.87 -18.29
N PHE A 486 -2.84 11.57 -18.27
CA PHE A 486 -3.85 10.53 -18.20
C PHE A 486 -4.78 10.73 -17.00
N THR A 487 -4.20 10.97 -15.82
CA THR A 487 -5.00 11.04 -14.59
C THR A 487 -5.84 12.30 -14.53
N PHE A 488 -5.25 13.47 -14.83
CA PHE A 488 -5.93 14.76 -14.69
C PHE A 488 -6.84 15.11 -15.87
N ARG A 489 -6.52 14.66 -17.09
CA ARG A 489 -7.32 14.99 -18.28
C ARG A 489 -8.17 13.83 -18.80
N GLY A 490 -7.82 12.59 -18.47
CA GLY A 490 -8.62 11.41 -18.80
C GLY A 490 -9.45 10.94 -17.61
N LEU A 491 -8.79 10.41 -16.58
CA LEU A 491 -9.43 9.65 -15.51
C LEU A 491 -10.33 10.50 -14.60
N LEU A 492 -9.82 11.60 -14.04
CA LEU A 492 -10.60 12.45 -13.12
C LEU A 492 -11.85 13.05 -13.81
N PRO A 493 -11.79 13.61 -15.03
CA PRO A 493 -12.98 14.08 -15.73
C PRO A 493 -14.00 12.97 -16.00
N HIS A 494 -13.53 11.75 -16.29
CA HIS A 494 -14.42 10.59 -16.46
C HIS A 494 -15.11 10.21 -15.15
N ILE A 495 -14.38 10.15 -14.03
CA ILE A 495 -14.95 9.90 -12.70
C ILE A 495 -15.95 11.00 -12.33
N GLU A 496 -15.60 12.27 -12.56
CA GLU A 496 -16.49 13.42 -12.32
C GLU A 496 -17.81 13.29 -13.09
N LYS A 497 -17.73 12.95 -14.38
CA LYS A 497 -18.91 12.69 -15.21
C LYS A 497 -19.77 11.57 -14.63
N ASN A 498 -19.15 10.47 -14.19
CA ASN A 498 -19.87 9.33 -13.62
C ASN A 498 -20.55 9.70 -12.30
N ILE A 499 -19.89 10.46 -11.42
CA ILE A 499 -20.49 10.96 -10.17
C ILE A 499 -21.74 11.81 -10.47
N ARG A 500 -21.65 12.73 -11.45
CA ARG A 500 -22.80 13.55 -11.86
C ARG A 500 -23.94 12.71 -12.43
N GLN A 501 -23.63 11.75 -13.30
CA GLN A 501 -24.64 10.86 -13.89
C GLN A 501 -25.36 10.04 -12.84
N LEU A 502 -24.63 9.45 -11.88
CA LEU A 502 -25.21 8.72 -10.76
C LEU A 502 -26.11 9.62 -9.91
N ASN A 503 -25.65 10.84 -9.61
CA ASN A 503 -26.44 11.82 -8.88
C ASN A 503 -27.74 12.18 -9.61
N ASP A 504 -27.69 12.46 -10.91
CA ASP A 504 -28.86 12.83 -11.71
C ASP A 504 -29.88 11.67 -11.79
N GLN A 505 -29.40 10.42 -11.90
CA GLN A 505 -30.24 9.23 -11.84
C GLN A 505 -30.95 9.07 -10.48
N LEU A 506 -30.25 9.36 -9.39
CA LEU A 506 -30.83 9.32 -8.04
C LEU A 506 -31.82 10.46 -7.78
N VAL A 507 -31.54 11.66 -8.31
CA VAL A 507 -32.42 12.83 -8.15
C VAL A 507 -33.71 12.71 -8.96
N SER A 508 -33.63 12.14 -10.17
CA SER A 508 -34.76 11.98 -11.09
C SER A 508 -35.79 10.95 -10.62
N ARG A 509 -35.39 9.97 -9.78
CA ARG A 509 -36.32 9.05 -9.11
C ARG A 509 -37.12 9.80 -8.04
N LYS A 510 -38.36 10.19 -8.39
CA LYS A 510 -39.32 10.88 -7.50
C LYS A 510 -39.46 10.14 -6.16
N GLY A 511 -38.86 10.67 -5.09
CA GLY A 511 -38.96 10.13 -3.72
C GLY A 511 -37.64 10.11 -2.94
N LEU A 512 -36.51 9.85 -3.60
CA LEU A 512 -35.18 9.81 -2.95
C LEU A 512 -34.54 11.20 -2.80
N SER A 513 -34.77 12.12 -3.75
CA SER A 513 -34.05 13.40 -3.82
C SER A 513 -34.34 14.39 -2.67
N ARG A 514 -35.56 14.39 -2.12
CA ARG A 514 -35.97 15.36 -1.08
C ARG A 514 -35.38 15.05 0.31
N SER A 515 -35.01 13.79 0.57
CA SER A 515 -34.45 13.35 1.85
C SER A 515 -32.90 13.39 1.85
N LEU A 516 -32.26 13.06 0.73
CA LEU A 516 -30.82 12.79 0.68
C LEU A 516 -29.95 14.04 0.44
N PHE A 517 -30.45 15.03 -0.30
CA PHE A 517 -29.65 16.19 -0.72
C PHE A 517 -30.10 17.54 -0.11
N SER A 518 -31.28 17.58 0.51
CA SER A 518 -31.76 18.77 1.26
C SER A 518 -31.25 18.79 2.71
N ALA A 519 -30.75 17.65 3.21
CA ALA A 519 -30.38 17.45 4.62
C ALA A 519 -28.99 18.01 5.01
N THR A 520 -28.16 18.47 4.07
CA THR A 520 -26.87 19.12 4.39
C THR A 520 -27.01 20.51 5.02
N LYS A 521 -28.24 21.08 5.09
CA LYS A 521 -28.50 22.34 5.81
C LYS A 521 -29.40 22.23 7.05
N LYS A 522 -30.07 21.11 7.32
CA LYS A 522 -31.00 20.96 8.46
C LYS A 522 -31.13 19.51 8.96
N TRP A 523 -30.18 19.02 9.76
CA TRP A 523 -30.46 17.92 10.70
C TRP A 523 -29.52 17.96 11.93
N PHE A 524 -29.66 19.03 12.71
CA PHE A 524 -29.44 18.97 14.15
C PHE A 524 -30.62 18.18 14.76
N GLY A 525 -30.36 17.11 15.50
CA GLY A 525 -31.41 16.44 16.27
C GLY A 525 -31.18 14.95 16.41
N GLY A 526 -30.56 14.54 17.52
CA GLY A 526 -30.42 13.14 17.90
C GLY A 526 -31.77 12.46 18.04
N GLY A 527 -31.95 11.36 17.33
CA GLY A 527 -33.02 10.40 17.55
C GLY A 527 -32.39 9.07 17.94
N LYS A 528 -32.74 8.56 19.12
CA LYS A 528 -32.30 7.26 19.62
C LYS A 528 -32.73 6.16 18.64
N VAL A 529 -31.79 5.33 18.21
CA VAL A 529 -32.07 4.10 17.46
C VAL A 529 -32.78 3.11 18.40
N PRO A 530 -33.85 2.41 17.99
CA PRO A 530 -34.44 1.36 18.80
C PRO A 530 -33.49 0.16 18.81
N GLU A 531 -33.04 -0.19 20.01
CA GLU A 531 -32.30 -1.43 20.29
C GLU A 531 -33.29 -2.60 20.17
N LYS A 532 -33.32 -3.27 19.01
CA LYS A 532 -33.96 -4.59 18.88
C LYS A 532 -32.89 -5.67 18.98
N SER A 533 -33.13 -6.60 19.89
CA SER A 533 -32.29 -7.76 20.21
C SER A 533 -31.96 -8.58 18.96
N ILE A 534 -30.67 -8.87 18.79
CA ILE A 534 -30.08 -9.72 17.76
C ILE A 534 -30.36 -11.19 18.10
N SER A 535 -31.62 -11.60 18.04
CA SER A 535 -32.00 -13.00 18.18
C SER A 535 -32.97 -13.35 17.06
N GLU A 536 -32.48 -14.19 16.15
CA GLU A 536 -33.14 -14.71 14.93
C GLU A 536 -33.03 -13.83 13.65
N LEU A 537 -31.80 -13.66 13.14
CA LEU A 537 -31.59 -13.30 11.73
C LEU A 537 -31.55 -14.57 10.86
N LYS A 538 -32.55 -14.77 9.98
CA LYS A 538 -32.41 -15.68 8.83
C LYS A 538 -31.42 -15.06 7.84
N ASN A 539 -30.39 -15.83 7.52
CA ASN A 539 -29.20 -15.36 6.81
C ASN A 539 -29.49 -15.12 5.31
N THR A 540 -29.63 -13.86 4.88
CA THR A 540 -29.71 -13.45 3.46
C THR A 540 -28.33 -13.08 2.89
N SER A 541 -27.27 -13.77 3.35
CA SER A 541 -25.90 -13.59 2.84
C SER A 541 -25.75 -13.84 1.31
N GLY A 542 -26.81 -14.33 0.64
CA GLY A 542 -26.91 -14.46 -0.82
C GLY A 542 -27.86 -13.48 -1.51
N LEU A 543 -28.40 -12.46 -0.83
CA LEU A 543 -29.22 -11.44 -1.48
C LEU A 543 -28.32 -10.58 -2.39
N LEU A 544 -28.48 -10.73 -3.70
CA LEU A 544 -27.80 -9.90 -4.69
C LEU A 544 -28.71 -8.72 -5.03
N TYR A 545 -28.28 -7.49 -4.72
CA TYR A 545 -29.00 -6.31 -5.19
C TYR A 545 -28.92 -6.26 -6.72
N PRO A 546 -30.03 -5.95 -7.41
CA PRO A 546 -29.94 -5.65 -8.83
C PRO A 546 -29.02 -4.42 -9.01
N PRO A 547 -28.17 -4.40 -10.05
CA PRO A 547 -27.22 -3.31 -10.29
C PRO A 547 -27.86 -1.91 -10.29
N GLU A 548 -29.15 -1.81 -10.62
CA GLU A 548 -29.96 -0.59 -10.73
C GLU A 548 -30.69 -0.18 -9.44
N ALA A 549 -30.54 -0.92 -8.35
CA ALA A 549 -31.13 -0.58 -7.05
C ALA A 549 -30.63 0.79 -6.57
N PRO A 550 -31.51 1.70 -6.12
CA PRO A 550 -31.09 3.04 -5.73
C PRO A 550 -30.06 3.02 -4.58
N GLU A 551 -30.18 2.10 -3.63
CA GLU A 551 -29.25 1.91 -2.50
C GLU A 551 -27.85 1.53 -3.01
N LEU A 552 -27.80 0.63 -4.01
CA LEU A 552 -26.55 0.20 -4.63
C LEU A 552 -25.95 1.30 -5.51
N GLN A 553 -26.77 2.11 -6.19
CA GLN A 553 -26.32 3.26 -6.95
C GLN A 553 -25.74 4.36 -6.04
N ILE A 554 -26.34 4.57 -4.85
CA ILE A 554 -25.76 5.43 -3.80
C ILE A 554 -24.41 4.85 -3.35
N ARG A 555 -24.30 3.52 -3.15
CA ARG A 555 -23.02 2.88 -2.81
C ARG A 555 -21.96 3.09 -3.88
N LYS A 556 -22.28 2.92 -5.16
CA LYS A 556 -21.37 3.21 -6.30
C LYS A 556 -20.86 4.64 -6.26
N MET A 557 -21.76 5.61 -6.11
CA MET A 557 -21.38 7.02 -6.04
C MET A 557 -20.46 7.31 -4.84
N ALA A 558 -20.74 6.69 -3.69
CA ALA A 558 -19.91 6.80 -2.50
C ALA A 558 -18.49 6.26 -2.73
N ASP A 559 -18.37 5.09 -3.35
CA ASP A 559 -17.08 4.45 -3.65
C ASP A 559 -16.25 5.31 -4.64
N LEU A 560 -16.86 5.89 -5.69
CA LEU A 560 -16.15 6.86 -6.56
C LEU A 560 -15.67 8.09 -5.78
N CYS A 561 -16.54 8.69 -4.98
CA CYS A 561 -16.19 9.86 -4.18
C CYS A 561 -15.03 9.55 -3.22
N PHE A 562 -15.03 8.36 -2.61
CA PHE A 562 -13.96 7.91 -1.73
C PHE A 562 -12.61 7.81 -2.47
N LEU A 563 -12.60 7.17 -3.65
CA LEU A 563 -11.39 6.98 -4.48
C LEU A 563 -10.78 8.31 -4.96
N VAL A 564 -11.58 9.38 -5.10
CA VAL A 564 -11.09 10.73 -5.44
C VAL A 564 -11.03 11.68 -4.25
N GLN A 565 -10.97 11.13 -3.03
CA GLN A 565 -10.77 11.88 -1.77
C GLN A 565 -11.89 12.88 -1.41
N HIS A 566 -13.07 12.74 -2.00
CA HIS A 566 -14.25 13.52 -1.64
C HIS A 566 -15.00 12.88 -0.45
N TYR A 567 -14.32 12.81 0.70
CA TYR A 567 -14.76 12.04 1.87
C TYR A 567 -16.04 12.55 2.53
N ASP A 568 -16.36 13.83 2.40
CA ASP A 568 -17.61 14.41 2.93
C ASP A 568 -18.85 13.85 2.22
N LEU A 569 -18.83 13.85 0.89
CA LEU A 569 -19.90 13.28 0.09
C LEU A 569 -19.94 11.75 0.21
N ALA A 570 -18.76 11.10 0.20
CA ALA A 570 -18.66 9.65 0.41
C ALA A 570 -19.30 9.22 1.74
N TYR A 571 -18.95 9.88 2.86
CA TYR A 571 -19.55 9.61 4.17
C TYR A 571 -21.07 9.73 4.14
N SER A 572 -21.59 10.80 3.55
CA SER A 572 -23.02 11.08 3.49
C SER A 572 -23.76 9.99 2.72
N CYS A 573 -23.19 9.55 1.59
CA CYS A 573 -23.75 8.46 0.79
C CYS A 573 -23.69 7.12 1.53
N TYR A 574 -22.56 6.75 2.14
CA TYR A 574 -22.44 5.51 2.91
C TYR A 574 -23.38 5.48 4.12
N HIS A 575 -23.52 6.60 4.81
CA HIS A 575 -24.40 6.72 5.98
C HIS A 575 -25.86 6.48 5.61
N THR A 576 -26.30 7.00 4.46
CA THR A 576 -27.61 6.73 3.87
C THR A 576 -27.74 5.27 3.48
N ALA A 577 -26.87 4.76 2.59
CA ALA A 577 -26.99 3.42 2.03
C ALA A 577 -27.02 2.34 3.12
N LYS A 578 -26.22 2.51 4.18
CA LYS A 578 -26.24 1.64 5.36
C LYS A 578 -27.65 1.45 5.93
N LYS A 579 -28.41 2.54 6.11
CA LYS A 579 -29.73 2.49 6.73
C LYS A 579 -30.66 1.58 5.93
N ASP A 580 -30.63 1.71 4.61
CA ASP A 580 -31.49 0.94 3.71
C ASP A 580 -31.06 -0.53 3.67
N PHE A 581 -29.75 -0.82 3.57
CA PHE A 581 -29.23 -2.18 3.66
C PHE A 581 -29.57 -2.89 4.98
N LEU A 582 -29.56 -2.17 6.11
CA LEU A 582 -29.97 -2.72 7.40
C LEU A 582 -31.47 -3.00 7.45
N ASN A 583 -32.31 -2.14 6.87
CA ASN A 583 -33.75 -2.36 6.79
C ASN A 583 -34.07 -3.62 5.97
N ASP A 584 -33.34 -3.83 4.88
CA ASP A 584 -33.50 -4.98 3.98
C ASP A 584 -32.79 -6.24 4.49
N GLN A 585 -32.14 -6.17 5.65
CA GLN A 585 -31.33 -7.26 6.22
C GLN A 585 -30.20 -7.74 5.30
N ALA A 586 -29.72 -6.88 4.39
CA ALA A 586 -28.63 -7.18 3.47
C ALA A 586 -27.26 -7.02 4.15
N MET A 587 -26.97 -7.91 5.10
CA MET A 587 -25.91 -7.73 6.10
C MET A 587 -24.50 -7.51 5.49
N LEU A 588 -24.18 -8.15 4.36
CA LEU A 588 -22.90 -7.94 3.67
C LEU A 588 -22.74 -6.49 3.15
N TYR A 589 -23.80 -5.94 2.55
CA TYR A 589 -23.83 -4.57 2.05
C TYR A 589 -23.85 -3.55 3.19
N ALA A 590 -24.63 -3.85 4.24
CA ALA A 590 -24.68 -3.02 5.44
C ALA A 590 -23.31 -2.94 6.15
N ALA A 591 -22.59 -4.07 6.27
CA ALA A 591 -21.24 -4.09 6.84
C ALA A 591 -20.24 -3.25 6.01
N GLY A 592 -20.28 -3.36 4.68
CA GLY A 592 -19.41 -2.55 3.82
C GLY A 592 -19.74 -1.05 3.87
N ALA A 593 -21.03 -0.70 3.98
CA ALA A 593 -21.46 0.69 4.18
C ALA A 593 -21.05 1.24 5.55
N LEU A 594 -21.13 0.42 6.61
CA LEU A 594 -20.64 0.77 7.95
C LEU A 594 -19.13 1.03 7.97
N GLU A 595 -18.35 0.09 7.41
CA GLU A 595 -16.89 0.18 7.31
C GLU A 595 -16.48 1.50 6.65
N MET A 596 -16.98 1.73 5.43
CA MET A 596 -16.54 2.89 4.65
C MET A 596 -17.14 4.21 5.15
N ALA A 597 -18.29 4.20 5.83
CA ALA A 597 -18.77 5.39 6.56
C ALA A 597 -17.81 5.74 7.70
N ALA A 598 -17.31 4.75 8.47
CA ALA A 598 -16.39 5.00 9.56
C ALA A 598 -15.03 5.50 9.07
N VAL A 599 -14.50 4.91 7.99
CA VAL A 599 -13.24 5.33 7.36
C VAL A 599 -13.38 6.72 6.75
N SER A 600 -14.46 7.00 6.02
CA SER A 600 -14.69 8.33 5.43
C SER A 600 -14.77 9.40 6.50
N ALA A 601 -15.46 9.15 7.61
CA ALA A 601 -15.56 10.11 8.73
C ALA A 601 -14.19 10.43 9.35
N PHE A 602 -13.27 9.45 9.42
CA PHE A 602 -11.92 9.67 9.91
C PHE A 602 -11.07 10.52 8.95
N LEU A 603 -11.26 10.38 7.63
CA LEU A 603 -10.47 11.06 6.61
C LEU A 603 -10.93 12.50 6.30
N GLN A 604 -12.05 12.96 6.86
CA GLN A 604 -12.57 14.32 6.60
C GLN A 604 -11.57 15.41 7.04
N PRO A 605 -11.26 16.38 6.17
CA PRO A 605 -10.38 17.49 6.52
C PRO A 605 -10.92 18.29 7.72
N GLY A 606 -10.08 18.51 8.73
CA GLY A 606 -10.48 19.26 9.94
C GLY A 606 -11.53 18.54 10.80
N ALA A 607 -11.69 17.22 10.62
CA ALA A 607 -12.58 16.28 11.31
C ALA A 607 -13.45 16.88 12.42
N PRO A 608 -14.63 17.44 12.09
CA PRO A 608 -15.60 17.87 13.10
C PRO A 608 -16.24 16.69 13.83
N ARG A 609 -16.12 15.46 13.30
CA ARG A 609 -16.75 14.24 13.84
C ARG A 609 -15.69 13.26 14.35
N PRO A 610 -15.86 12.70 15.55
CA PRO A 610 -15.00 11.64 16.03
C PRO A 610 -15.18 10.37 15.18
N TYR A 611 -14.09 9.63 15.00
CA TYR A 611 -14.12 8.29 14.39
C TYR A 611 -15.20 7.41 15.05
N PRO A 612 -16.22 6.94 14.30
CA PRO A 612 -17.33 6.18 14.87
C PRO A 612 -16.93 4.70 15.04
N ALA A 613 -16.12 4.40 16.06
CA ALA A 613 -15.59 3.05 16.31
C ALA A 613 -16.68 1.97 16.34
N HIS A 614 -17.85 2.28 16.91
CA HIS A 614 -19.00 1.35 16.94
C HIS A 614 -19.47 0.90 15.54
N TYR A 615 -19.37 1.75 14.50
CA TYR A 615 -19.70 1.32 13.14
C TYR A 615 -18.75 0.23 12.66
N MET A 616 -17.46 0.42 12.94
CA MET A 616 -16.43 -0.53 12.58
C MET A 616 -16.55 -1.83 13.37
N ASP A 617 -16.82 -1.76 14.67
CA ASP A 617 -17.06 -2.95 15.51
C ASP A 617 -18.24 -3.78 14.99
N THR A 618 -19.35 -3.12 14.62
CA THR A 618 -20.51 -3.79 14.02
C THR A 618 -20.17 -4.39 12.66
N ALA A 619 -19.40 -3.68 11.81
CA ALA A 619 -18.97 -4.21 10.52
C ALA A 619 -18.11 -5.47 10.68
N ILE A 620 -17.13 -5.45 11.59
CA ILE A 620 -16.24 -6.58 11.88
C ILE A 620 -17.03 -7.79 12.37
N GLN A 621 -17.93 -7.59 13.34
CA GLN A 621 -18.79 -8.67 13.86
C GLN A 621 -19.71 -9.22 12.76
N THR A 622 -20.30 -8.33 11.95
CA THR A 622 -21.19 -8.76 10.85
C THR A 622 -20.44 -9.58 9.81
N TYR A 623 -19.28 -9.10 9.36
CA TYR A 623 -18.46 -9.84 8.39
C TYR A 623 -18.01 -11.20 8.94
N ARG A 624 -17.56 -11.25 10.20
CA ARG A 624 -17.08 -12.47 10.84
C ARG A 624 -18.21 -13.47 11.12
N ASP A 625 -19.23 -13.03 11.85
CA ASP A 625 -20.18 -13.91 12.50
C ASP A 625 -21.41 -14.19 11.63
N VAL A 626 -21.85 -13.22 10.83
CA VAL A 626 -23.04 -13.34 9.97
C VAL A 626 -22.66 -13.76 8.56
N CYS A 627 -21.78 -12.98 7.90
CA CYS A 627 -21.38 -13.21 6.52
C CYS A 627 -20.32 -14.32 6.36
N LYS A 628 -19.68 -14.72 7.46
CA LYS A 628 -18.55 -15.68 7.46
C LYS A 628 -17.42 -15.30 6.50
N ASN A 629 -17.23 -14.01 6.25
CA ASN A 629 -16.20 -13.46 5.38
C ASN A 629 -15.04 -12.90 6.20
N MET A 630 -14.11 -13.79 6.55
CA MET A 630 -12.95 -13.42 7.37
C MET A 630 -11.99 -12.45 6.68
N VAL A 631 -11.94 -12.41 5.35
CA VAL A 631 -11.07 -11.49 4.61
C VAL A 631 -11.54 -10.05 4.81
N LEU A 632 -12.84 -9.79 4.67
CA LEU A 632 -13.40 -8.45 4.92
C LEU A 632 -13.34 -8.05 6.40
N ALA A 633 -13.60 -9.00 7.31
CA ALA A 633 -13.47 -8.75 8.74
C ALA A 633 -12.03 -8.38 9.14
N GLU A 634 -11.03 -9.03 8.53
CA GLU A 634 -9.62 -8.74 8.72
C GLU A 634 -9.23 -7.37 8.15
N ARG A 635 -9.66 -7.02 6.93
CA ARG A 635 -9.47 -5.66 6.38
C ARG A 635 -9.98 -4.61 7.34
N CYS A 636 -11.22 -4.74 7.80
CA CYS A 636 -11.83 -3.82 8.75
C CYS A 636 -10.98 -3.68 10.03
N ALA A 637 -10.54 -4.81 10.58
CA ALA A 637 -9.74 -4.83 11.81
C ALA A 637 -8.37 -4.16 11.63
N LEU A 638 -7.70 -4.39 10.49
CA LEU A 638 -6.41 -3.77 10.17
C LEU A 638 -6.55 -2.24 10.04
N LEU A 639 -7.57 -1.75 9.31
CA LEU A 639 -7.85 -0.32 9.17
C LEU A 639 -8.19 0.32 10.52
N SER A 640 -9.09 -0.30 11.28
CA SER A 640 -9.52 0.15 12.61
C SER A 640 -8.37 0.23 13.59
N ALA A 641 -7.50 -0.79 13.62
CA ALA A 641 -6.35 -0.83 14.51
C ALA A 641 -5.39 0.35 14.25
N GLU A 642 -5.11 0.69 12.99
CA GLU A 642 -4.29 1.87 12.67
C GLU A 642 -4.97 3.18 13.08
N ILE A 643 -6.28 3.33 12.83
CA ILE A 643 -7.04 4.51 13.24
C ILE A 643 -7.01 4.67 14.77
N LEU A 644 -7.29 3.61 15.53
CA LEU A 644 -7.26 3.63 16.99
C LEU A 644 -5.85 3.94 17.53
N LYS A 645 -4.80 3.34 16.95
CA LYS A 645 -3.41 3.66 17.29
C LYS A 645 -3.08 5.13 17.05
N SER A 646 -3.54 5.72 15.94
CA SER A 646 -3.32 7.16 15.65
C SER A 646 -3.97 8.08 16.69
N GLN A 647 -5.05 7.62 17.32
CA GLN A 647 -5.75 8.31 18.41
C GLN A 647 -5.22 7.96 19.81
N ALA A 648 -4.07 7.27 19.89
CA ALA A 648 -3.47 6.75 21.12
C ALA A 648 -4.37 5.77 21.92
N LYS A 649 -5.37 5.17 21.27
CA LYS A 649 -6.29 4.18 21.85
C LYS A 649 -5.74 2.75 21.74
N TYR A 650 -4.51 2.55 22.21
CA TYR A 650 -3.81 1.28 22.07
C TYR A 650 -4.51 0.09 22.74
N SER A 651 -5.17 0.29 23.88
CA SER A 651 -5.89 -0.81 24.56
C SER A 651 -7.10 -1.31 23.76
N GLU A 652 -7.82 -0.40 23.09
CA GLU A 652 -8.93 -0.75 22.20
C GLU A 652 -8.40 -1.50 20.97
N ALA A 653 -7.32 -0.99 20.34
CA ALA A 653 -6.66 -1.65 19.21
C ALA A 653 -6.16 -3.07 19.56
N ALA A 654 -5.50 -3.25 20.71
CA ALA A 654 -5.04 -4.56 21.17
C ALA A 654 -6.21 -5.54 21.32
N THR A 655 -7.30 -5.10 21.95
CA THR A 655 -8.49 -5.92 22.17
C THR A 655 -9.13 -6.35 20.86
N LEU A 656 -9.19 -5.44 19.89
CA LEU A 656 -9.68 -5.73 18.55
C LEU A 656 -8.82 -6.77 17.83
N LEU A 657 -7.50 -6.58 17.80
CA LEU A 657 -6.57 -7.49 17.14
C LEU A 657 -6.62 -8.90 17.74
N ILE A 658 -6.69 -9.02 19.07
CA ILE A 658 -6.82 -10.30 19.77
C ILE A 658 -8.13 -11.01 19.39
N LYS A 659 -9.24 -10.27 19.34
CA LYS A 659 -10.55 -10.84 18.96
C LYS A 659 -10.53 -11.47 17.58
N MET A 660 -9.68 -10.98 16.66
CA MET A 660 -9.57 -11.48 15.29
C MET A 660 -8.67 -12.72 15.13
N THR A 661 -8.05 -13.19 16.21
CA THR A 661 -7.26 -14.42 16.19
C THR A 661 -8.17 -15.66 16.17
N SER A 662 -7.77 -16.69 15.42
CA SER A 662 -8.42 -18.00 15.37
C SER A 662 -7.43 -19.10 15.01
N GLU A 663 -7.86 -20.37 15.06
CA GLU A 663 -7.01 -21.51 14.69
C GLU A 663 -6.96 -21.75 13.18
N ASP A 664 -7.88 -21.14 12.42
CA ASP A 664 -8.00 -21.33 10.96
C ASP A 664 -6.82 -20.71 10.18
N SER A 665 -6.11 -19.76 10.79
CA SER A 665 -4.95 -19.12 10.19
C SER A 665 -3.92 -18.77 11.26
N ASP A 666 -2.95 -19.67 11.44
CA ASP A 666 -1.86 -19.48 12.39
C ASP A 666 -1.01 -18.25 12.04
N LEU A 667 -0.76 -17.98 10.75
CA LEU A 667 0.02 -16.82 10.31
C LEU A 667 -0.64 -15.49 10.69
N ARG A 668 -1.93 -15.32 10.34
CA ARG A 668 -2.69 -14.12 10.72
C ARG A 668 -2.71 -13.96 12.23
N SER A 669 -3.08 -15.01 12.96
CA SER A 669 -3.17 -14.96 14.41
C SER A 669 -1.83 -14.56 15.04
N ALA A 670 -0.71 -15.08 14.54
CA ALA A 670 0.62 -14.70 15.01
C ALA A 670 0.91 -13.20 14.83
N LEU A 671 0.65 -12.68 13.63
CA LEU A 671 0.84 -11.26 13.30
C LEU A 671 -0.03 -10.35 14.16
N LEU A 672 -1.33 -10.66 14.30
CA LEU A 672 -2.26 -9.85 15.09
C LEU A 672 -1.92 -9.89 16.59
N LEU A 673 -1.47 -11.03 17.12
CA LEU A 673 -1.02 -11.14 18.52
C LEU A 673 0.26 -10.32 18.78
N GLU A 674 1.22 -10.35 17.86
CA GLU A 674 2.43 -9.53 17.95
C GLU A 674 2.07 -8.03 17.93
N GLN A 675 1.18 -7.62 17.03
CA GLN A 675 0.71 -6.23 16.97
C GLN A 675 -0.08 -5.82 18.22
N ALA A 676 -0.88 -6.72 18.79
CA ALA A 676 -1.56 -6.49 20.07
C ALA A 676 -0.55 -6.33 21.23
N ALA A 677 0.53 -7.12 21.24
CA ALA A 677 1.62 -6.96 22.20
C ALA A 677 2.24 -5.56 22.09
N HIS A 678 2.57 -5.11 20.87
CA HIS A 678 3.08 -3.76 20.63
C HIS A 678 2.09 -2.66 21.04
N CYS A 679 0.79 -2.90 20.96
CA CYS A 679 -0.20 -1.98 21.52
C CYS A 679 -0.09 -1.88 23.06
N PHE A 680 0.06 -3.00 23.77
CA PHE A 680 0.19 -3.01 25.22
C PHE A 680 1.43 -2.31 25.76
N ILE A 681 2.54 -2.27 25.01
CA ILE A 681 3.72 -1.51 25.44
C ILE A 681 3.58 -0.01 25.16
N ASN A 682 2.77 0.37 24.17
CA ASN A 682 2.55 1.76 23.76
C ASN A 682 1.40 2.47 24.50
N THR A 683 0.65 1.76 25.35
CA THR A 683 -0.34 2.38 26.24
C THR A 683 0.31 3.44 27.14
N ARG A 684 -0.50 4.41 27.60
CA ARG A 684 -0.02 5.49 28.51
C ARG A 684 0.73 4.95 29.74
N SER A 685 0.23 3.84 30.29
CA SER A 685 0.94 3.02 31.26
C SER A 685 1.31 1.70 30.58
N PRO A 686 2.59 1.47 30.21
CA PRO A 686 3.00 0.25 29.52
C PRO A 686 2.64 -1.01 30.31
N MET A 687 1.95 -1.95 29.66
CA MET A 687 1.53 -3.23 30.27
C MET A 687 2.53 -4.34 29.91
N VAL A 688 3.74 -4.26 30.47
CA VAL A 688 4.89 -5.09 30.10
C VAL A 688 4.61 -6.61 30.14
N ARG A 689 3.87 -7.09 31.14
CA ARG A 689 3.51 -8.51 31.24
C ARG A 689 2.51 -8.93 30.16
N LYS A 690 1.56 -8.06 29.79
CA LYS A 690 0.64 -8.34 28.68
C LYS A 690 1.40 -8.36 27.35
N PHE A 691 2.37 -7.47 27.16
CA PHE A 691 3.29 -7.52 26.02
C PHE A 691 3.98 -8.90 25.95
N ALA A 692 4.68 -9.32 27.00
CA ALA A 692 5.42 -10.59 26.99
C ALA A 692 4.51 -11.81 26.77
N PHE A 693 3.34 -11.83 27.42
CA PHE A 693 2.36 -12.90 27.25
C PHE A 693 1.90 -13.03 25.79
N HIS A 694 1.53 -11.92 25.14
CA HIS A 694 1.09 -11.95 23.74
C HIS A 694 2.23 -12.21 22.76
N MET A 695 3.47 -11.82 23.08
CA MET A 695 4.65 -12.22 22.30
C MET A 695 4.88 -13.74 22.36
N ILE A 696 4.68 -14.39 23.51
CA ILE A 696 4.75 -15.86 23.61
C ILE A 696 3.68 -16.53 22.74
N LEU A 697 2.44 -16.04 22.79
CA LEU A 697 1.34 -16.56 21.97
C LEU A 697 1.60 -16.35 20.47
N ALA A 698 2.10 -15.17 20.09
CA ALA A 698 2.51 -14.87 18.73
C ALA A 698 3.63 -15.82 18.27
N GLY A 699 4.64 -16.05 19.11
CA GLY A 699 5.74 -16.97 18.83
C GLY A 699 5.27 -18.41 18.60
N HIS A 700 4.32 -18.88 19.41
CA HIS A 700 3.69 -20.19 19.23
C HIS A 700 2.96 -20.29 17.88
N ARG A 701 2.13 -19.30 17.54
CA ARG A 701 1.39 -19.27 16.26
C ARG A 701 2.33 -19.13 15.05
N PHE A 702 3.40 -18.32 15.15
CA PHE A 702 4.42 -18.25 14.09
C PHE A 702 5.11 -19.60 13.89
N SER A 703 5.40 -20.34 14.96
CA SER A 703 6.00 -21.68 14.84
C SER A 703 5.07 -22.64 14.10
N LYS A 704 3.76 -22.62 14.40
CA LYS A 704 2.76 -23.42 13.67
C LYS A 704 2.63 -23.01 12.20
N ALA A 705 2.77 -21.72 11.91
CA ALA A 705 2.78 -21.18 10.55
C ALA A 705 4.11 -21.43 9.78
N GLY A 706 5.07 -22.16 10.35
CA GLY A 706 6.39 -22.41 9.74
C GLY A 706 7.36 -21.22 9.79
N GLN A 707 6.96 -20.10 10.40
CA GLN A 707 7.72 -18.85 10.50
C GLN A 707 8.74 -18.86 11.65
N LYS A 708 9.68 -19.81 11.61
CA LYS A 708 10.60 -20.12 12.73
C LYS A 708 11.46 -18.94 13.19
N ARG A 709 11.93 -18.09 12.27
CA ARG A 709 12.72 -16.89 12.61
C ARG A 709 11.90 -15.89 13.42
N HIS A 710 10.66 -15.64 13.00
CA HIS A 710 9.74 -14.76 13.73
C HIS A 710 9.31 -15.37 15.06
N ALA A 711 9.09 -16.69 15.11
CA ALA A 711 8.83 -17.39 16.36
C ALA A 711 9.96 -17.16 17.37
N LEU A 712 11.22 -17.42 16.98
CA LEU A 712 12.40 -17.20 17.83
C LEU A 712 12.48 -15.74 18.30
N ARG A 713 12.30 -14.76 17.40
CA ARG A 713 12.29 -13.33 17.74
C ARG A 713 11.26 -13.05 18.84
N CYS A 714 10.04 -13.55 18.70
CA CYS A 714 8.97 -13.30 19.66
C CYS A 714 9.30 -13.85 21.06
N TYR A 715 9.84 -15.07 21.14
CA TYR A 715 10.29 -15.64 22.41
C TYR A 715 11.47 -14.86 23.03
N CYS A 716 12.44 -14.41 22.21
CA CYS A 716 13.53 -13.55 22.68
C CYS A 716 13.02 -12.22 23.24
N GLN A 717 12.01 -11.61 22.61
CA GLN A 717 11.36 -10.39 23.09
C GLN A 717 10.64 -10.62 24.44
N ALA A 718 9.91 -11.73 24.58
CA ALA A 718 9.28 -12.10 25.84
C ALA A 718 10.29 -12.38 26.97
N MET A 719 11.44 -12.99 26.65
CA MET A 719 12.49 -13.31 27.63
C MET A 719 13.01 -12.08 28.38
N GLN A 720 13.04 -10.90 27.74
CA GLN A 720 13.48 -9.65 28.37
C GLN A 720 12.63 -9.26 29.60
N VAL A 721 11.38 -9.73 29.66
CA VAL A 721 10.44 -9.45 30.76
C VAL A 721 10.58 -10.45 31.90
N TYR A 722 10.89 -11.70 31.60
CA TYR A 722 10.94 -12.76 32.62
C TYR A 722 12.33 -12.99 33.20
N ARG A 723 13.40 -12.74 32.43
CA ARG A 723 14.79 -13.03 32.81
C ARG A 723 15.15 -12.42 34.17
N GLY A 724 15.53 -13.27 35.12
CA GLY A 724 16.03 -12.85 36.43
C GLY A 724 14.99 -12.14 37.30
N LYS A 725 13.69 -12.31 37.01
CA LYS A 725 12.58 -11.68 37.76
C LYS A 725 11.81 -12.68 38.64
N GLY A 726 12.33 -13.90 38.83
CA GLY A 726 11.79 -14.91 39.74
C GLY A 726 10.66 -15.77 39.14
N TRP A 727 10.45 -15.73 37.82
CA TRP A 727 9.42 -16.50 37.11
C TRP A 727 10.02 -17.78 36.52
N SER A 728 10.64 -18.62 37.36
CA SER A 728 11.48 -19.73 36.89
C SER A 728 10.77 -20.68 35.91
N LEU A 729 9.49 -21.01 36.12
CA LEU A 729 8.73 -21.86 35.19
C LEU A 729 8.57 -21.23 33.79
N ALA A 730 8.34 -19.92 33.73
CA ALA A 730 8.24 -19.20 32.46
C ALA A 730 9.62 -19.06 31.80
N GLU A 731 10.66 -18.75 32.58
CA GLU A 731 12.04 -18.68 32.10
C GLU A 731 12.50 -20.02 31.51
N ASP A 732 12.22 -21.14 32.20
CA ASP A 732 12.52 -22.49 31.73
C ASP A 732 11.79 -22.79 30.41
N HIS A 733 10.49 -22.51 30.35
CA HIS A 733 9.70 -22.73 29.14
C HIS A 733 10.22 -21.92 27.96
N ILE A 734 10.44 -20.61 28.13
CA ILE A 734 10.89 -19.74 27.04
C ILE A 734 12.31 -20.12 26.60
N ASN A 735 13.24 -20.39 27.52
CA ASN A 735 14.59 -20.85 27.16
C ASN A 735 14.55 -22.20 26.42
N PHE A 736 13.67 -23.11 26.82
CA PHE A 736 13.51 -24.40 26.14
C PHE A 736 13.06 -24.21 24.69
N ILE A 737 12.07 -23.35 24.46
CA ILE A 737 11.58 -23.04 23.12
C ILE A 737 12.65 -22.30 22.29
N ILE A 738 13.32 -21.29 22.87
CA ILE A 738 14.46 -20.60 22.21
C ILE A 738 15.51 -21.62 21.78
N GLY A 739 15.85 -22.58 22.65
CA GLY A 739 16.82 -23.64 22.36
C GLY A 739 16.42 -24.47 21.14
N ARG A 740 15.19 -24.98 21.11
CA ARG A 740 14.67 -25.80 20.00
C ARG A 740 14.57 -25.01 18.68
N GLN A 741 14.09 -23.77 18.73
CA GLN A 741 13.95 -22.94 17.53
C GLN A 741 15.32 -22.55 16.98
N SER A 742 16.27 -22.15 17.84
CA SER A 742 17.64 -21.83 17.44
C SER A 742 18.32 -23.02 16.79
N PHE A 743 18.17 -24.22 17.35
CA PHE A 743 18.73 -25.44 16.77
C PHE A 743 18.14 -25.72 15.39
N THR A 744 16.82 -25.59 15.23
CA THR A 744 16.13 -25.78 13.95
C THR A 744 16.57 -24.76 12.89
N LEU A 745 16.93 -23.54 13.31
CA LEU A 745 17.47 -22.48 12.46
C LEU A 745 18.97 -22.61 12.20
N ARG A 746 19.59 -23.75 12.55
CA ARG A 746 21.03 -24.01 12.41
C ARG A 746 21.91 -23.03 13.18
N GLN A 747 21.44 -22.59 14.35
CA GLN A 747 22.17 -21.75 15.30
C GLN A 747 22.49 -22.57 16.56
N PRO A 748 23.43 -23.54 16.49
CA PRO A 748 23.70 -24.45 17.60
C PRO A 748 24.26 -23.73 18.82
N GLU A 749 24.98 -22.63 18.65
CA GLU A 749 25.51 -21.85 19.79
C GLU A 749 24.41 -21.19 20.62
N ASN A 750 23.49 -20.51 19.95
CA ASN A 750 22.32 -19.91 20.59
C ASN A 750 21.46 -20.99 21.29
N ALA A 751 21.34 -22.16 20.66
CA ALA A 751 20.62 -23.29 21.23
C ALA A 751 21.27 -23.83 22.51
N VAL A 752 22.59 -24.08 22.48
CA VAL A 752 23.36 -24.53 23.65
C VAL A 752 23.26 -23.50 24.78
N SER A 753 23.40 -22.20 24.47
CA SER A 753 23.32 -21.14 25.47
C SER A 753 21.96 -21.10 26.16
N ALA A 754 20.86 -21.23 25.40
CA ALA A 754 19.51 -21.23 25.96
C ALA A 754 19.26 -22.46 26.85
N PHE A 755 19.61 -23.66 26.39
CA PHE A 755 19.46 -24.87 27.20
C PHE A 755 20.36 -24.87 28.43
N ARG A 756 21.59 -24.36 28.33
CA ARG A 756 22.51 -24.21 29.47
C ARG A 756 21.89 -23.35 30.56
N HIS A 757 21.19 -22.27 30.20
CA HIS A 757 20.51 -21.40 31.16
C HIS A 757 19.46 -22.14 31.99
N ILE A 758 18.78 -23.15 31.42
CA ILE A 758 17.80 -23.96 32.13
C ILE A 758 18.49 -24.89 33.13
N LEU A 759 19.66 -25.43 32.78
CA LEU A 759 20.38 -26.42 33.60
C LEU A 759 21.21 -25.79 34.74
N LEU A 760 21.58 -24.52 34.62
CA LEU A 760 22.37 -23.82 35.64
C LEU A 760 21.54 -23.27 36.80
N ASN A 761 20.25 -23.04 36.58
CA ASN A 761 19.37 -22.42 37.57
C ASN A 761 18.51 -23.48 38.27
N ASP A 762 18.06 -23.19 39.49
CA ASP A 762 17.14 -24.06 40.23
C ASP A 762 15.77 -24.13 39.52
N SER A 763 15.60 -25.14 38.67
CA SER A 763 14.35 -25.39 37.96
C SER A 763 13.29 -25.92 38.92
N LYS A 764 12.09 -25.33 38.85
CA LYS A 764 10.90 -25.82 39.59
C LYS A 764 10.08 -26.83 38.78
N GLN A 765 10.59 -27.27 37.63
CA GLN A 765 9.90 -28.22 36.76
C GLN A 765 9.94 -29.64 37.34
N ALA A 766 9.02 -30.50 36.92
CA ALA A 766 9.03 -31.92 37.30
C ALA A 766 10.33 -32.62 36.82
N ALA A 767 10.78 -33.64 37.56
CA ALA A 767 11.99 -34.39 37.22
C ALA A 767 11.97 -34.96 35.78
N SER A 768 10.80 -35.37 35.29
CA SER A 768 10.60 -35.81 33.90
C SER A 768 10.93 -34.72 32.88
N GLN A 769 10.51 -33.49 33.15
CA GLN A 769 10.73 -32.32 32.30
C GLN A 769 12.19 -31.83 32.38
N GLN A 770 12.79 -31.83 33.57
CA GLN A 770 14.22 -31.55 33.74
C GLN A 770 15.08 -32.58 32.97
N GLY A 771 14.70 -33.85 33.04
CA GLY A 771 15.33 -34.91 32.24
C GLY A 771 15.20 -34.68 30.73
N ALA A 772 14.06 -34.14 30.26
CA ALA A 772 13.90 -33.76 28.86
C ALA A 772 14.84 -32.61 28.46
N PHE A 773 14.98 -31.59 29.30
CA PHE A 773 15.92 -30.48 29.06
C PHE A 773 17.36 -30.97 28.92
N LEU A 774 17.79 -31.86 29.82
CA LEU A 774 19.14 -32.44 29.77
C LEU A 774 19.37 -33.24 28.49
N ARG A 775 18.39 -34.05 28.05
CA ARG A 775 18.50 -34.82 26.80
C ARG A 775 18.66 -33.92 25.58
N GLU A 776 17.83 -32.89 25.46
CA GLU A 776 17.92 -31.92 24.36
C GLU A 776 19.26 -31.16 24.38
N TYR A 777 19.71 -30.71 25.55
CA TYR A 777 21.03 -30.08 25.71
C TYR A 777 22.17 -30.99 25.22
N LEU A 778 22.21 -32.24 25.68
CA LEU A 778 23.26 -33.20 25.30
C LEU A 778 23.24 -33.50 23.81
N TYR A 779 22.04 -33.63 23.22
CA TYR A 779 21.88 -33.84 21.78
C TYR A 779 22.46 -32.66 20.98
N VAL A 780 22.02 -31.44 21.29
CA VAL A 780 22.49 -30.24 20.60
C VAL A 780 23.98 -30.01 20.81
N TYR A 781 24.50 -30.24 22.03
CA TYR A 781 25.91 -30.12 22.35
C TYR A 781 26.77 -31.11 21.54
N LYS A 782 26.30 -32.35 21.38
CA LYS A 782 26.97 -33.37 20.54
C LYS A 782 27.00 -32.95 19.07
N VAL A 783 25.87 -32.48 18.52
CA VAL A 783 25.79 -32.01 17.13
C VAL A 783 26.70 -30.81 16.91
N ARG A 784 26.69 -29.82 17.83
CA ARG A 784 27.61 -28.67 17.78
C ARG A 784 29.05 -29.11 17.68
N ARG A 785 29.50 -30.02 18.56
CA ARG A 785 30.88 -30.52 18.58
C ARG A 785 31.24 -31.23 17.28
N PHE A 786 30.31 -31.99 16.68
CA PHE A 786 30.52 -32.64 15.39
C PHE A 786 30.68 -31.63 14.25
N CYS A 787 29.86 -30.56 14.23
CA CYS A 787 30.01 -29.47 13.26
C CYS A 787 31.38 -28.77 13.37
N TYR A 788 31.85 -28.46 14.58
CA TYR A 788 33.20 -27.88 14.76
C TYR A 788 34.31 -28.81 14.32
N PHE A 789 34.20 -30.12 14.58
CA PHE A 789 35.25 -31.08 14.26
C PHE A 789 35.41 -31.33 12.75
N TYR A 790 34.35 -31.13 11.96
CA TYR A 790 34.36 -31.36 10.51
C TYR A 790 34.45 -30.09 9.65
N MET A 791 34.14 -28.90 10.22
CA MET A 791 34.16 -27.63 9.48
C MET A 791 35.46 -26.81 9.65
N GLY A 792 36.43 -27.30 10.42
CA GLY A 792 37.81 -26.78 10.42
C GLY A 792 37.92 -25.26 10.45
N GLU A 793 37.53 -24.62 11.56
CA GLU A 793 38.15 -23.34 11.92
C GLU A 793 39.05 -23.55 13.12
N ASP A 794 40.34 -23.33 12.89
CA ASP A 794 41.41 -23.26 13.86
C ASP A 794 41.14 -22.14 14.87
N TYR A 795 40.47 -22.46 15.97
CA TYR A 795 40.66 -21.72 17.22
C TYR A 795 40.73 -22.72 18.38
N SER A 796 41.98 -22.98 18.81
CA SER A 796 42.31 -23.61 20.08
C SER A 796 42.09 -22.61 21.24
N PRO A 797 41.92 -23.11 22.48
CA PRO A 797 41.01 -22.58 23.51
C PRO A 797 41.37 -21.22 24.12
#